data_AF-A0A7C4RPV7-F1
#
_entry.id   AF-A0A7C4RPV7-F1
#
_cell.length_a   1.000
_cell.length_b   1.000
_cell.length_c   1.000
_cell.angle_alpha   90.00
_cell.angle_beta   90.00
_cell.angle_gamma   90.00
#
_symmetry.space_group_name_H-M   'P 1'
#
loop_
_entity.id
_entity.type
_entity.pdbx_description
1 polymer ?
#
loop_
_entity_poly.entity_id
_entity_poly.type
_entity_poly.pdbx_seq_one_letter_code
_entity_poly.pdbx_strand_id
1 'polypeptide(L)'
;MKWIVFEKRWTWVLWFLVAGFPAIGAAATNPHGTLQWQGYQQCMTCHETQALDMHGSSHYQWKGPALYTVNGPELQGKMDTALNSYCVAILGNWSACGTCHVGLGAMPTQDATTAQLQNIDCLMCHQKDYKRKKVNGGFAPDTANMTITMDQAVQTVHKPVRINCLQCHAKGGGGDNNKRGDMALAHSTTTDRNFDVHMATTGANLACQQCHTTQDHHIAGRGSDLRETDLDVKMSCSTSSCHTEKSTSNGHTSTDINHHVPRVACQTCHIKTYARNATDTTADESTEMYRDWAVPEWNVGLNRYEPKIVRGSNLKPEYRFWNGTSWNYSIRETAIFDAAKGTYPTSRPEGSINDPNSALYPFKYKKANQPYADSLGVLVALDTSVYFSTGNYDNAVKTGLENMGYSSSSLYSNAETDTYQLITHEVPPKANALSCTQCHTSSATQMNLKSLGYVMKGTPATTCTQCHGQKSIPDYKTLHDKHVKNKQYDCSWCHEFARPERGLIMPKPAKDTTPPSITVFSIPTTSSSLTVPVISLAATDNVGVTGYLLNESSTKPTATNGGWSFVPPTSYTFASSGSKTLYAWAKDAAGNVSNSRAATVVITPTSGEPDISVPTSLNFGSVQIRKTLTQSLIISNRGQKTLNITDIRITGTGASSFRIDKSTLGVEPQKTGTVDITFLPKKAKSYTALVNITSNDPDTPVVDVSLSGTGVFRVARSSR
;
A
#
# COMPACT_ATOMS: atom_id res chain seq x y z
N MET A 1 -4.09 51.72 -3.19
CA MET A 1 -4.48 51.67 -4.62
C MET A 1 -5.78 50.91 -4.74
N LYS A 2 -6.77 51.50 -5.42
CA LYS A 2 -8.14 50.98 -5.58
C LYS A 2 -8.15 49.63 -6.30
N TRP A 3 -8.94 48.69 -5.78
CA TRP A 3 -9.29 47.44 -6.43
C TRP A 3 -10.35 47.70 -7.51
N ILE A 4 -10.10 47.24 -8.73
CA ILE A 4 -11.11 47.15 -9.81
C ILE A 4 -11.42 45.67 -9.99
N VAL A 5 -12.66 45.31 -9.70
CA VAL A 5 -13.27 44.00 -9.98
C VAL A 5 -13.91 44.08 -11.36
N PHE A 6 -13.56 43.18 -12.27
CA PHE A 6 -14.31 42.95 -13.51
C PHE A 6 -15.20 41.71 -13.32
N GLU A 7 -16.48 41.94 -13.08
CA GLU A 7 -17.54 40.94 -13.28
C GLU A 7 -17.86 40.87 -14.79
N LYS A 8 -17.81 39.67 -15.38
CA LYS A 8 -18.47 39.40 -16.66
C LYS A 8 -19.79 38.69 -16.40
N ARG A 9 -20.87 39.46 -16.47
CA ARG A 9 -22.25 38.98 -16.60
C ARG A 9 -22.44 38.32 -17.97
N TRP A 10 -22.93 37.08 -18.01
CA TRP A 10 -23.55 36.51 -19.19
C TRP A 10 -25.06 36.43 -18.94
N THR A 11 -25.80 37.28 -19.64
CA THR A 11 -27.27 37.32 -19.65
C THR A 11 -27.82 36.17 -20.47
N TRP A 12 -28.62 35.31 -19.85
CA TRP A 12 -29.48 34.36 -20.54
C TRP A 12 -30.74 35.08 -21.01
N VAL A 13 -30.94 35.17 -22.33
CA VAL A 13 -32.21 35.62 -22.92
C VAL A 13 -33.02 34.36 -23.25
N LEU A 14 -34.11 34.13 -22.52
CA LEU A 14 -35.13 33.15 -22.90
C LEU A 14 -35.96 33.71 -24.07
N TRP A 15 -35.95 33.00 -25.20
CA TRP A 15 -37.01 33.11 -26.21
C TRP A 15 -37.87 31.84 -26.13
N PHE A 16 -39.12 32.00 -25.69
CA PHE A 16 -40.17 31.00 -25.87
C PHE A 16 -40.70 31.12 -27.30
N LEU A 17 -40.42 30.12 -28.14
CA LEU A 17 -41.12 29.88 -29.40
C LEU A 17 -41.79 28.50 -29.31
N VAL A 18 -43.09 28.53 -29.09
CA VAL A 18 -43.98 27.37 -29.17
C VAL A 18 -44.19 27.08 -30.65
N ALA A 19 -43.53 26.04 -31.16
CA ALA A 19 -43.89 25.40 -32.42
C ALA A 19 -44.09 23.91 -32.14
N GLY A 20 -45.35 23.47 -32.19
CA GLY A 20 -45.71 22.07 -32.06
C GLY A 20 -45.16 21.28 -33.25
N PHE A 21 -44.22 20.37 -32.98
CA PHE A 21 -43.84 19.33 -33.92
C PHE A 21 -44.68 18.08 -33.65
N PRO A 22 -45.26 17.43 -34.68
CA PRO A 22 -45.98 16.19 -34.49
C PRO A 22 -44.99 15.10 -34.06
N ALA A 23 -45.40 14.32 -33.05
CA ALA A 23 -44.70 13.12 -32.65
C ALA A 23 -44.75 12.10 -33.78
N ILE A 24 -43.68 12.03 -34.58
CA ILE A 24 -43.41 10.89 -35.45
C ILE A 24 -42.63 9.89 -34.61
N GLY A 25 -43.33 8.87 -34.12
CA GLY A 25 -42.71 7.64 -33.64
C GLY A 25 -42.05 6.93 -34.83
N ALA A 26 -40.83 7.32 -35.18
CA ALA A 26 -39.97 6.48 -35.99
C ALA A 26 -39.42 5.40 -35.05
N ALA A 27 -39.81 4.14 -35.28
CA ALA A 27 -39.10 3.01 -34.70
C ALA A 27 -37.61 3.21 -35.04
N ALA A 28 -36.75 3.31 -34.02
CA ALA A 28 -35.31 3.43 -34.25
C ALA A 28 -34.87 2.21 -35.06
N THR A 29 -34.61 2.40 -36.34
CA THR A 29 -34.07 1.37 -37.20
C THR A 29 -32.70 0.99 -36.64
N ASN A 30 -32.49 -0.30 -36.39
CA ASN A 30 -31.19 -0.80 -35.96
C ASN A 30 -30.14 -0.35 -37.00
N PRO A 31 -29.16 0.51 -36.65
CA PRO A 31 -28.22 1.07 -37.61
C PRO A 31 -27.31 -0.01 -38.23
N HIS A 32 -27.24 -1.18 -37.60
CA HIS A 32 -26.52 -2.33 -38.11
C HIS A 32 -27.40 -3.31 -38.91
N GLY A 33 -28.72 -3.13 -38.93
CA GLY A 33 -29.69 -4.13 -39.39
C GLY A 33 -29.59 -4.51 -40.88
N THR A 34 -28.87 -3.74 -41.69
CA THR A 34 -28.62 -3.99 -43.11
C THR A 34 -27.17 -4.35 -43.42
N LEU A 35 -26.29 -4.42 -42.42
CA LEU A 35 -24.89 -4.76 -42.63
C LEU A 35 -24.73 -6.19 -43.11
N GLN A 36 -23.84 -6.39 -44.07
CA GLN A 36 -23.30 -7.70 -44.44
C GLN A 36 -21.87 -7.78 -43.95
N TRP A 37 -21.44 -8.94 -43.46
CA TRP A 37 -20.08 -9.15 -42.97
C TRP A 37 -19.07 -9.01 -44.11
N GLN A 38 -18.19 -8.01 -43.99
CA GLN A 38 -17.09 -7.78 -44.94
C GLN A 38 -15.70 -7.95 -44.30
N GLY A 39 -15.65 -8.48 -43.07
CA GLY A 39 -14.44 -8.56 -42.26
C GLY A 39 -14.40 -7.54 -41.12
N TYR A 40 -13.46 -7.71 -40.19
CA TYR A 40 -13.33 -6.88 -38.99
C TYR A 40 -13.06 -5.40 -39.30
N GLN A 41 -12.42 -5.12 -40.44
CA GLN A 41 -12.14 -3.76 -40.90
C GLN A 41 -13.42 -2.93 -41.11
N GLN A 42 -14.56 -3.58 -41.33
CA GLN A 42 -15.85 -2.90 -41.49
C GLN A 42 -16.23 -2.09 -40.25
N CYS A 43 -15.87 -2.54 -39.03
CA CYS A 43 -16.18 -1.79 -37.81
C CYS A 43 -15.50 -0.40 -37.84
N MET A 44 -14.28 -0.36 -38.37
CA MET A 44 -13.45 0.84 -38.40
C MET A 44 -13.97 1.95 -39.31
N THR A 45 -14.86 1.65 -40.27
CA THR A 45 -15.42 2.68 -41.14
C THR A 45 -16.32 3.67 -40.38
N CYS A 46 -16.79 3.28 -39.18
CA CYS A 46 -17.64 4.12 -38.33
C CYS A 46 -17.12 4.24 -36.89
N HIS A 47 -16.26 3.33 -36.43
CA HIS A 47 -15.80 3.23 -35.03
C HIS A 47 -14.29 3.38 -34.86
N GLU A 48 -13.64 4.18 -35.72
CA GLU A 48 -12.19 4.39 -35.65
C GLU A 48 -11.72 4.93 -34.29
N THR A 49 -12.44 5.90 -33.72
CA THR A 49 -12.15 6.42 -32.37
C THR A 49 -12.22 5.31 -31.31
N GLN A 50 -13.27 4.48 -31.34
CA GLN A 50 -13.42 3.40 -30.35
C GLN A 50 -12.32 2.34 -30.47
N ALA A 51 -11.79 2.12 -31.66
CA ALA A 51 -10.68 1.21 -31.83
C ALA A 51 -9.33 1.82 -31.42
N LEU A 52 -9.14 3.12 -31.60
CA LEU A 52 -7.99 3.85 -31.04
C LEU A 52 -7.99 3.80 -29.51
N ASP A 53 -9.16 4.04 -28.91
CA ASP A 53 -9.41 3.91 -27.48
C ASP A 53 -9.09 2.48 -26.99
N MET A 54 -9.65 1.47 -27.66
CA MET A 54 -9.41 0.06 -27.34
C MET A 54 -7.94 -0.32 -27.51
N HIS A 55 -7.26 0.18 -28.55
CA HIS A 55 -5.83 -0.01 -28.76
C HIS A 55 -5.00 0.54 -27.59
N GLY A 56 -5.39 1.69 -27.03
CA GLY A 56 -4.73 2.29 -25.87
C GLY A 56 -5.00 1.55 -24.56
N SER A 57 -6.05 0.73 -24.49
CA SER A 57 -6.44 0.00 -23.28
C SER A 57 -5.45 -1.11 -22.88
N SER A 58 -5.45 -1.43 -21.60
CA SER A 58 -4.75 -2.58 -21.05
C SER A 58 -5.30 -3.91 -21.58
N HIS A 59 -6.55 -3.96 -22.04
CA HIS A 59 -7.13 -5.17 -22.64
C HIS A 59 -6.47 -5.52 -23.97
N TYR A 60 -6.08 -4.51 -24.76
CA TYR A 60 -5.34 -4.71 -26.01
C TYR A 60 -3.83 -4.69 -25.79
N GLN A 61 -3.26 -3.73 -25.07
CA GLN A 61 -1.81 -3.65 -24.88
C GLN A 61 -1.28 -4.74 -23.94
N TRP A 62 -2.12 -5.29 -23.05
CA TRP A 62 -1.67 -6.16 -21.96
C TRP A 62 -0.51 -5.55 -21.15
N LYS A 63 -0.51 -4.23 -21.10
CA LYS A 63 0.50 -3.36 -20.52
C LYS A 63 -0.11 -1.99 -20.29
N GLY A 64 0.22 -1.35 -19.19
CA GLY A 64 -0.27 -0.02 -18.86
C GLY A 64 0.43 0.57 -17.63
N PRO A 65 0.05 1.79 -17.21
CA PRO A 65 0.61 2.44 -16.03
C PRO A 65 0.39 1.64 -14.74
N ALA A 66 1.46 1.38 -14.00
CA ALA A 66 1.44 0.61 -12.76
C ALA A 66 1.32 1.50 -11.51
N LEU A 67 0.30 2.36 -11.48
CA LEU A 67 0.13 3.45 -10.49
C LEU A 67 0.20 3.01 -9.02
N TYR A 68 -0.21 1.77 -8.76
CA TYR A 68 -0.37 1.20 -7.42
C TYR A 68 0.53 -0.02 -7.17
N THR A 69 1.57 -0.20 -7.97
CA THR A 69 2.61 -1.21 -7.73
C THR A 69 3.82 -0.52 -7.10
N VAL A 70 4.39 -1.11 -6.04
CA VAL A 70 5.47 -0.47 -5.26
C VAL A 70 6.89 -0.77 -5.77
N ASN A 71 7.00 -1.61 -6.80
CA ASN A 71 8.25 -2.02 -7.45
C ASN A 71 8.09 -2.13 -8.97
N GLY A 72 9.20 -2.34 -9.69
CA GLY A 72 9.23 -2.48 -11.14
C GLY A 72 9.15 -1.15 -11.91
N PRO A 73 9.09 -1.20 -13.25
CA PRO A 73 9.01 -0.04 -14.13
C PRO A 73 7.63 0.65 -14.08
N GLU A 74 7.51 1.85 -14.67
CA GLU A 74 6.23 2.58 -14.69
C GLU A 74 5.16 1.89 -15.54
N LEU A 75 5.55 1.25 -16.65
CA LEU A 75 4.65 0.45 -17.49
C LEU A 75 4.85 -1.03 -17.19
N GLN A 76 3.80 -1.68 -16.72
CA GLN A 76 3.79 -3.11 -16.39
C GLN A 76 2.55 -3.78 -16.95
N GLY A 77 2.51 -5.10 -16.92
CA GLY A 77 1.37 -5.88 -17.36
C GLY A 77 1.79 -7.26 -17.85
N LYS A 78 0.82 -7.98 -18.42
CA LYS A 78 0.98 -9.36 -18.85
C LYS A 78 2.10 -9.57 -19.89
N MET A 79 2.37 -8.62 -20.79
CA MET A 79 3.32 -8.77 -21.91
C MET A 79 4.78 -9.01 -21.47
N ASP A 80 5.38 -8.09 -20.70
CA ASP A 80 6.85 -8.07 -20.57
C ASP A 80 7.36 -8.17 -19.14
N THR A 81 6.51 -7.90 -18.16
CA THR A 81 6.94 -7.76 -16.75
C THR A 81 6.35 -8.85 -15.88
N ALA A 82 5.19 -9.39 -16.26
CA ALA A 82 4.43 -10.28 -15.41
C ALA A 82 5.00 -11.69 -15.33
N LEU A 83 5.36 -12.09 -14.11
CA LEU A 83 5.46 -13.49 -13.71
C LEU A 83 4.45 -13.77 -12.58
N ASN A 84 3.81 -14.94 -12.61
CA ASN A 84 2.84 -15.37 -11.61
C ASN A 84 3.05 -16.83 -11.21
N SER A 85 2.40 -17.25 -10.13
CA SER A 85 2.42 -18.64 -9.65
C SER A 85 1.41 -19.56 -10.37
N TYR A 86 1.00 -19.27 -11.61
CA TYR A 86 0.07 -20.08 -12.43
C TYR A 86 0.77 -20.54 -13.72
N CYS A 87 0.44 -19.92 -14.85
CA CYS A 87 1.04 -20.15 -16.17
C CYS A 87 2.41 -19.46 -16.32
N VAL A 88 3.03 -19.06 -15.23
CA VAL A 88 4.33 -18.38 -15.15
C VAL A 88 4.33 -17.01 -15.86
N ALA A 89 4.61 -16.94 -17.16
CA ALA A 89 4.68 -15.71 -17.92
C ALA A 89 4.28 -15.93 -19.39
N ILE A 90 3.95 -14.84 -20.09
CA ILE A 90 3.62 -14.92 -21.52
C ILE A 90 4.84 -15.00 -22.43
N LEU A 91 6.02 -14.62 -21.94
CA LEU A 91 7.25 -14.61 -22.71
C LEU A 91 7.49 -16.00 -23.35
N GLY A 92 7.61 -16.06 -24.68
CA GLY A 92 7.67 -17.31 -25.46
C GLY A 92 6.32 -18.00 -25.75
N ASN A 93 5.25 -17.62 -25.05
CA ASN A 93 3.98 -18.33 -24.98
C ASN A 93 2.79 -17.59 -25.60
N TRP A 94 3.03 -16.65 -26.52
CA TRP A 94 1.98 -15.82 -27.14
C TRP A 94 0.87 -16.67 -27.78
N SER A 95 1.23 -17.71 -28.55
CA SER A 95 0.24 -18.56 -29.22
C SER A 95 -0.77 -19.14 -28.23
N ALA A 96 -0.33 -19.70 -27.10
CA ALA A 96 -1.23 -20.24 -26.09
C ALA A 96 -2.03 -19.13 -25.37
N CYS A 97 -1.32 -18.14 -24.84
CA CYS A 97 -1.89 -17.10 -23.98
C CYS A 97 -2.83 -16.15 -24.73
N GLY A 98 -2.50 -15.82 -25.97
CA GLY A 98 -3.20 -14.88 -26.86
C GLY A 98 -4.64 -15.30 -27.19
N THR A 99 -5.04 -16.53 -26.86
CA THR A 99 -6.45 -16.98 -26.97
C THR A 99 -7.42 -16.09 -26.19
N CYS A 100 -6.95 -15.51 -25.07
CA CYS A 100 -7.72 -14.55 -24.25
C CYS A 100 -7.43 -13.08 -24.61
N HIS A 101 -6.56 -12.81 -25.58
CA HIS A 101 -6.28 -11.45 -26.04
C HIS A 101 -7.41 -10.98 -26.95
N VAL A 102 -7.76 -9.71 -26.86
CA VAL A 102 -8.87 -9.10 -27.63
C VAL A 102 -8.52 -8.78 -29.08
N GLY A 103 -7.39 -9.30 -29.58
CA GLY A 103 -6.97 -9.19 -30.97
C GLY A 103 -7.10 -10.49 -31.76
N LEU A 104 -6.84 -10.41 -33.05
CA LEU A 104 -6.93 -11.48 -34.05
C LEU A 104 -5.64 -12.30 -34.17
N GLY A 105 -4.72 -12.14 -33.22
CA GLY A 105 -3.54 -13.01 -33.06
C GLY A 105 -2.21 -12.32 -33.28
N ALA A 106 -2.17 -11.09 -33.83
CA ALA A 106 -0.93 -10.31 -33.81
C ALA A 106 -0.66 -9.75 -32.41
N MET A 107 0.61 -9.74 -32.00
CA MET A 107 1.03 -9.11 -30.76
C MET A 107 0.81 -7.60 -30.80
N PRO A 108 0.37 -6.98 -29.69
CA PRO A 108 0.20 -5.54 -29.61
C PRO A 108 1.55 -4.82 -29.77
N THR A 109 1.52 -3.70 -30.47
CA THR A 109 2.63 -2.74 -30.50
C THR A 109 2.19 -1.41 -29.91
N GLN A 110 3.15 -0.58 -29.50
CA GLN A 110 2.84 0.73 -28.93
C GLN A 110 2.19 1.67 -29.95
N ASP A 111 2.59 1.58 -31.23
CA ASP A 111 2.06 2.43 -32.29
C ASP A 111 0.71 1.91 -32.81
N ALA A 112 -0.29 2.79 -32.84
CA ALA A 112 -1.63 2.52 -33.36
C ALA A 112 -1.66 2.53 -34.90
N THR A 113 -0.89 1.64 -35.52
CA THR A 113 -0.89 1.48 -36.98
C THR A 113 -2.24 0.92 -37.46
N THR A 114 -2.59 1.15 -38.72
CA THR A 114 -3.81 0.57 -39.33
C THR A 114 -3.86 -0.95 -39.13
N ALA A 115 -2.73 -1.66 -39.25
CA ALA A 115 -2.66 -3.10 -39.02
C ALA A 115 -3.01 -3.48 -37.57
N GLN A 116 -2.58 -2.69 -36.58
CA GLN A 116 -2.94 -2.92 -35.17
C GLN A 116 -4.42 -2.65 -34.91
N LEU A 117 -4.99 -1.59 -35.48
CA LEU A 117 -6.42 -1.31 -35.33
C LEU A 117 -7.29 -2.40 -35.98
N GLN A 118 -6.89 -2.88 -37.16
CA GLN A 118 -7.57 -3.98 -37.83
C GLN A 118 -7.38 -5.35 -37.15
N ASN A 119 -6.38 -5.46 -36.26
CA ASN A 119 -6.18 -6.66 -35.44
C ASN A 119 -7.13 -6.71 -34.25
N ILE A 120 -7.91 -5.67 -33.92
CA ILE A 120 -8.86 -5.69 -32.80
C ILE A 120 -10.08 -6.56 -33.15
N ASP A 121 -10.42 -7.51 -32.27
CA ASP A 121 -11.59 -8.38 -32.39
C ASP A 121 -12.77 -7.79 -31.60
N CYS A 122 -13.50 -6.86 -32.22
CA CYS A 122 -14.65 -6.17 -31.61
C CYS A 122 -15.75 -7.15 -31.15
N LEU A 123 -15.92 -8.27 -31.86
CA LEU A 123 -17.04 -9.18 -31.64
C LEU A 123 -16.89 -10.01 -30.36
N MET A 124 -15.68 -10.21 -29.85
CA MET A 124 -15.47 -10.91 -28.56
C MET A 124 -16.30 -10.28 -27.43
N CYS A 125 -16.30 -8.95 -27.39
CA CYS A 125 -17.01 -8.18 -26.36
C CYS A 125 -18.46 -7.86 -26.78
N HIS A 126 -18.71 -7.69 -28.07
CA HIS A 126 -19.97 -7.14 -28.58
C HIS A 126 -20.92 -8.15 -29.22
N GLN A 127 -20.60 -9.45 -29.22
CA GLN A 127 -21.49 -10.49 -29.73
C GLN A 127 -21.34 -11.79 -28.93
N LYS A 128 -22.33 -12.11 -28.09
CA LYS A 128 -22.29 -13.29 -27.20
C LYS A 128 -22.25 -14.63 -27.94
N ASP A 129 -22.85 -14.70 -29.12
CA ASP A 129 -22.98 -15.93 -29.91
C ASP A 129 -21.82 -16.09 -30.90
N TYR A 130 -20.95 -15.08 -31.03
CA TYR A 130 -19.72 -15.15 -31.80
C TYR A 130 -18.73 -16.10 -31.14
N LYS A 131 -18.07 -16.90 -31.96
CA LYS A 131 -17.02 -17.85 -31.58
C LYS A 131 -15.90 -17.73 -32.59
N ARG A 132 -14.68 -17.99 -32.15
CA ARG A 132 -13.47 -17.92 -32.98
C ARG A 132 -12.58 -19.11 -32.74
N LYS A 133 -11.81 -19.47 -33.76
CA LYS A 133 -10.81 -20.54 -33.71
C LYS A 133 -9.48 -20.06 -34.26
N LYS A 134 -8.42 -20.76 -33.88
CA LYS A 134 -7.09 -20.50 -34.43
C LYS A 134 -7.00 -21.00 -35.88
N VAL A 135 -6.47 -20.15 -36.75
CA VAL A 135 -6.17 -20.47 -38.16
C VAL A 135 -4.85 -19.80 -38.52
N ASN A 136 -3.85 -20.56 -38.93
CA ASN A 136 -2.53 -20.05 -39.36
C ASN A 136 -1.87 -19.06 -38.37
N GLY A 137 -1.97 -19.31 -37.07
CA GLY A 137 -1.41 -18.44 -36.02
C GLY A 137 -2.25 -17.21 -35.67
N GLY A 138 -3.31 -16.92 -36.43
CA GLY A 138 -4.32 -15.89 -36.12
C GLY A 138 -5.65 -16.48 -35.65
N PHE A 139 -6.66 -15.63 -35.50
CA PHE A 139 -8.04 -16.02 -35.18
C PHE A 139 -9.00 -15.68 -36.32
N ALA A 140 -9.89 -16.61 -36.62
CA ALA A 140 -10.98 -16.44 -37.58
C ALA A 140 -12.31 -16.88 -36.94
N PRO A 141 -13.46 -16.39 -37.46
CA PRO A 141 -14.76 -16.84 -36.99
C PRO A 141 -14.90 -18.36 -37.07
N ASP A 142 -15.45 -18.96 -36.02
CA ASP A 142 -15.74 -20.39 -35.97
C ASP A 142 -17.22 -20.63 -36.21
N THR A 143 -17.64 -20.40 -37.45
CA THR A 143 -19.06 -20.46 -37.87
C THR A 143 -19.72 -21.80 -37.59
N ALA A 144 -18.95 -22.88 -37.50
CA ALA A 144 -19.46 -24.20 -37.14
C ALA A 144 -19.95 -24.30 -35.69
N ASN A 145 -19.43 -23.45 -34.80
CA ASN A 145 -19.78 -23.39 -33.38
C ASN A 145 -20.59 -22.14 -33.01
N MET A 146 -21.00 -21.35 -34.01
CA MET A 146 -21.90 -20.21 -33.84
C MET A 146 -23.35 -20.64 -34.08
N THR A 147 -24.27 -20.06 -33.31
CA THR A 147 -25.72 -20.25 -33.51
C THR A 147 -26.33 -19.26 -34.50
N ILE A 148 -25.51 -18.33 -35.01
CA ILE A 148 -25.88 -17.24 -35.91
C ILE A 148 -24.89 -17.14 -37.07
N THR A 149 -25.31 -16.53 -38.18
CA THR A 149 -24.41 -16.17 -39.29
C THR A 149 -23.52 -14.99 -38.93
N MET A 150 -22.45 -14.75 -39.71
CA MET A 150 -21.63 -13.54 -39.51
C MET A 150 -22.40 -12.25 -39.82
N ASP A 151 -23.32 -12.27 -40.78
CA ASP A 151 -24.22 -11.13 -41.03
C ASP A 151 -25.07 -10.83 -39.80
N GLN A 152 -25.68 -11.86 -39.21
CA GLN A 152 -26.43 -11.72 -37.96
C GLN A 152 -25.53 -11.24 -36.82
N ALA A 153 -24.28 -11.69 -36.75
CA ALA A 153 -23.33 -11.28 -35.73
C ALA A 153 -23.08 -9.76 -35.74
N VAL A 154 -22.89 -9.16 -36.93
CA VAL A 154 -22.73 -7.70 -37.06
C VAL A 154 -24.04 -6.94 -36.96
N GLN A 155 -25.15 -7.50 -37.48
CA GLN A 155 -26.46 -6.87 -37.41
C GLN A 155 -27.00 -6.80 -35.98
N THR A 156 -26.58 -7.70 -35.10
CA THR A 156 -27.10 -7.83 -33.73
C THR A 156 -26.07 -7.54 -32.65
N VAL A 157 -25.00 -6.81 -32.97
CA VAL A 157 -24.02 -6.36 -31.96
C VAL A 157 -24.72 -5.63 -30.82
N HIS A 158 -24.22 -5.86 -29.61
CA HIS A 158 -24.84 -5.37 -28.38
C HIS A 158 -23.79 -4.88 -27.39
N LYS A 159 -24.25 -4.17 -26.35
CA LYS A 159 -23.40 -3.89 -25.19
C LYS A 159 -22.96 -5.22 -24.54
N PRO A 160 -21.71 -5.33 -24.04
CA PRO A 160 -21.23 -6.59 -23.48
C PRO A 160 -22.17 -7.14 -22.40
N VAL A 161 -22.40 -8.45 -22.43
CA VAL A 161 -23.06 -9.20 -21.35
C VAL A 161 -22.03 -10.07 -20.64
N ARG A 162 -22.39 -10.64 -19.47
CA ARG A 162 -21.44 -11.36 -18.61
C ARG A 162 -20.63 -12.44 -19.34
N ILE A 163 -21.27 -13.21 -20.23
CA ILE A 163 -20.56 -14.28 -20.97
C ILE A 163 -19.47 -13.73 -21.91
N ASN A 164 -19.58 -12.51 -22.43
CA ASN A 164 -18.52 -11.91 -23.23
C ASN A 164 -17.23 -11.75 -22.41
N CYS A 165 -17.36 -11.25 -21.17
CA CYS A 165 -16.23 -11.09 -20.25
C CYS A 165 -15.71 -12.44 -19.73
N LEU A 166 -16.63 -13.31 -19.28
CA LEU A 166 -16.28 -14.56 -18.59
C LEU A 166 -15.58 -15.58 -19.48
N GLN A 167 -15.75 -15.50 -20.81
CA GLN A 167 -15.00 -16.33 -21.76
C GLN A 167 -13.48 -16.27 -21.56
N CYS A 168 -12.96 -15.14 -21.08
CA CYS A 168 -11.54 -14.98 -20.75
C CYS A 168 -11.31 -14.91 -19.23
N HIS A 169 -12.13 -14.13 -18.51
CA HIS A 169 -11.88 -13.83 -17.10
C HIS A 169 -12.11 -15.02 -16.16
N ALA A 170 -13.10 -15.88 -16.47
CA ALA A 170 -13.35 -17.10 -15.70
C ALA A 170 -12.34 -18.22 -16.03
N LYS A 171 -11.82 -18.23 -17.27
CA LYS A 171 -10.89 -19.25 -17.77
C LYS A 171 -9.41 -18.97 -17.50
N GLY A 172 -9.11 -17.89 -16.77
CA GLY A 172 -7.74 -17.49 -16.45
C GLY A 172 -7.00 -18.61 -15.72
N GLY A 173 -5.75 -18.89 -16.11
CA GLY A 173 -4.97 -19.99 -15.53
C GLY A 173 -5.21 -21.36 -16.18
N GLY A 174 -5.92 -21.40 -17.32
CA GLY A 174 -6.04 -22.60 -18.16
C GLY A 174 -7.34 -23.40 -17.99
N GLY A 175 -8.32 -22.88 -17.26
CA GLY A 175 -9.58 -23.57 -16.99
C GLY A 175 -10.55 -22.71 -16.19
N ASP A 176 -11.81 -23.13 -16.15
CA ASP A 176 -12.86 -22.39 -15.42
C ASP A 176 -12.57 -22.33 -13.92
N ASN A 177 -12.79 -21.14 -13.35
CA ASN A 177 -12.46 -20.73 -11.99
C ASN A 177 -11.03 -21.09 -11.51
N ASN A 178 -10.08 -21.40 -12.39
CA ASN A 178 -8.72 -21.82 -11.99
C ASN A 178 -8.01 -20.72 -11.20
N LYS A 179 -7.96 -19.51 -11.76
CA LYS A 179 -7.12 -18.44 -11.21
C LYS A 179 -7.80 -17.65 -10.09
N ARG A 180 -8.95 -17.04 -10.34
CA ARG A 180 -9.57 -16.09 -9.40
C ARG A 180 -10.16 -16.78 -8.17
N GLY A 181 -10.89 -17.88 -8.38
CA GLY A 181 -11.54 -18.63 -7.32
C GLY A 181 -12.89 -18.06 -6.91
N ASP A 182 -13.20 -16.81 -7.25
CA ASP A 182 -14.52 -16.19 -7.09
C ASP A 182 -15.19 -15.87 -8.44
N MET A 183 -14.73 -16.47 -9.54
CA MET A 183 -15.22 -16.13 -10.87
C MET A 183 -15.24 -17.34 -11.80
N ALA A 184 -16.43 -17.94 -11.92
CA ALA A 184 -16.73 -19.05 -12.81
C ALA A 184 -17.64 -18.66 -13.99
N LEU A 185 -17.69 -19.50 -15.03
CA LEU A 185 -18.63 -19.36 -16.16
C LEU A 185 -20.09 -19.38 -15.71
N ALA A 186 -20.41 -20.04 -14.60
CA ALA A 186 -21.75 -20.08 -13.99
C ALA A 186 -22.33 -18.68 -13.74
N HIS A 187 -21.49 -17.67 -13.44
CA HIS A 187 -21.93 -16.28 -13.27
C HIS A 187 -22.61 -15.68 -14.51
N SER A 188 -22.43 -16.28 -15.69
CA SER A 188 -23.10 -15.79 -16.90
C SER A 188 -24.63 -15.87 -16.80
N THR A 189 -25.15 -16.96 -16.24
CA THR A 189 -26.58 -17.31 -16.32
C THR A 189 -27.20 -17.77 -15.01
N THR A 190 -26.42 -17.96 -13.95
CA THR A 190 -26.94 -18.47 -12.67
C THR A 190 -28.16 -17.70 -12.16
N THR A 191 -29.09 -18.46 -11.60
CA THR A 191 -30.27 -18.05 -10.85
C THR A 191 -30.02 -18.15 -9.34
N ASP A 192 -28.89 -18.74 -8.92
CA ASP A 192 -28.57 -18.98 -7.52
C ASP A 192 -28.05 -17.71 -6.83
N ARG A 193 -28.92 -17.08 -6.04
CA ARG A 193 -28.55 -15.91 -5.24
C ARG A 193 -27.57 -16.23 -4.12
N ASN A 194 -27.51 -17.47 -3.64
CA ASN A 194 -26.51 -17.86 -2.66
C ASN A 194 -25.11 -17.86 -3.28
N PHE A 195 -24.99 -18.14 -4.57
CA PHE A 195 -23.72 -18.05 -5.29
C PHE A 195 -23.28 -16.58 -5.45
N ASP A 196 -24.09 -15.72 -6.09
CA ASP A 196 -23.81 -14.28 -6.14
C ASP A 196 -25.11 -13.45 -6.25
N VAL A 197 -25.39 -12.58 -5.27
CA VAL A 197 -26.62 -11.77 -5.24
C VAL A 197 -26.65 -10.65 -6.29
N HIS A 198 -25.48 -10.21 -6.76
CA HIS A 198 -25.37 -9.13 -7.72
C HIS A 198 -25.55 -9.65 -9.14
N MET A 199 -24.95 -10.81 -9.46
CA MET A 199 -24.96 -11.36 -10.81
C MET A 199 -26.07 -12.39 -11.06
N ALA A 200 -26.65 -13.00 -10.03
CA ALA A 200 -27.77 -13.92 -10.22
C ALA A 200 -28.93 -13.24 -10.96
N THR A 201 -29.49 -13.94 -11.94
CA THR A 201 -30.60 -13.45 -12.79
C THR A 201 -31.90 -13.22 -12.01
N THR A 202 -32.06 -13.90 -10.87
CA THR A 202 -33.14 -13.72 -9.89
C THR A 202 -32.81 -12.67 -8.82
N GLY A 203 -31.59 -12.12 -8.84
CA GLY A 203 -31.08 -11.08 -7.94
C GLY A 203 -31.06 -9.71 -8.62
N ALA A 204 -29.97 -8.97 -8.44
CA ALA A 204 -29.81 -7.67 -9.11
C ALA A 204 -29.51 -7.81 -10.61
N ASN A 205 -29.12 -9.00 -11.07
CA ASN A 205 -28.80 -9.33 -12.46
C ASN A 205 -27.84 -8.33 -13.14
N LEU A 206 -26.84 -7.85 -12.41
CA LEU A 206 -25.92 -6.84 -12.90
C LEU A 206 -25.01 -7.41 -14.00
N ALA A 207 -24.80 -6.64 -15.05
CA ALA A 207 -23.71 -6.81 -15.99
C ALA A 207 -22.40 -6.28 -15.39
N CYS A 208 -21.25 -6.79 -15.85
CA CYS A 208 -19.93 -6.47 -15.30
C CYS A 208 -19.68 -4.95 -15.27
N GLN A 209 -19.98 -4.27 -16.37
CA GLN A 209 -19.77 -2.83 -16.58
C GLN A 209 -20.63 -1.92 -15.69
N GLN A 210 -21.63 -2.46 -14.98
CA GLN A 210 -22.39 -1.70 -14.00
C GLN A 210 -21.59 -1.46 -12.71
N CYS A 211 -20.58 -2.28 -12.45
CA CYS A 211 -19.59 -2.06 -11.39
C CYS A 211 -18.23 -1.67 -11.96
N HIS A 212 -17.81 -2.31 -13.06
CA HIS A 212 -16.60 -2.01 -13.79
C HIS A 212 -16.82 -0.83 -14.74
N THR A 213 -16.82 0.38 -14.18
CA THR A 213 -16.97 1.62 -14.96
C THR A 213 -16.08 1.58 -16.18
N THR A 214 -16.67 1.82 -17.34
CA THR A 214 -15.96 1.82 -18.62
C THR A 214 -16.04 3.23 -19.21
N GLN A 215 -14.90 3.79 -19.57
CA GLN A 215 -14.77 5.08 -20.22
C GLN A 215 -13.78 4.92 -21.36
N ASP A 216 -14.18 5.31 -22.58
CA ASP A 216 -13.31 5.28 -23.75
C ASP A 216 -12.60 3.92 -23.89
N HIS A 217 -13.35 2.83 -23.81
CA HIS A 217 -12.88 1.42 -23.81
C HIS A 217 -11.86 1.02 -22.72
N HIS A 218 -11.50 1.91 -21.81
CA HIS A 218 -10.74 1.59 -20.61
C HIS A 218 -11.68 1.15 -19.49
N ILE A 219 -11.34 0.05 -18.82
CA ILE A 219 -12.23 -0.60 -17.84
C ILE A 219 -11.64 -0.50 -16.43
N ALA A 220 -12.40 0.07 -15.50
CA ALA A 220 -12.00 0.19 -14.10
C ALA A 220 -12.00 -1.17 -13.40
N GLY A 221 -11.07 -1.34 -12.46
CA GLY A 221 -11.01 -2.49 -11.58
C GLY A 221 -9.64 -3.15 -11.57
N ARG A 222 -9.14 -3.40 -10.36
CA ARG A 222 -7.83 -3.97 -10.13
C ARG A 222 -7.81 -4.82 -8.86
N GLY A 223 -7.22 -6.01 -8.94
CA GLY A 223 -6.87 -6.84 -7.79
C GLY A 223 -5.42 -6.65 -7.36
N SER A 224 -5.01 -7.27 -6.25
CA SER A 224 -3.63 -7.14 -5.74
C SER A 224 -2.55 -7.66 -6.70
N ASP A 225 -2.87 -8.67 -7.51
CA ASP A 225 -1.97 -9.34 -8.44
C ASP A 225 -1.93 -8.72 -9.85
N LEU A 226 -2.78 -7.73 -10.10
CA LEU A 226 -2.78 -6.96 -11.34
C LEU A 226 -1.86 -5.74 -11.18
N ARG A 227 -1.03 -5.48 -12.20
CA ARG A 227 0.05 -4.48 -12.10
C ARG A 227 -0.39 -3.14 -12.64
N GLU A 228 -0.92 -3.17 -13.85
CA GLU A 228 -1.48 -2.06 -14.62
C GLU A 228 -2.83 -1.60 -14.06
N THR A 229 -3.11 -0.31 -14.27
CA THR A 229 -4.41 0.31 -14.03
C THR A 229 -4.92 0.84 -15.36
N ASP A 230 -5.97 0.22 -15.88
CA ASP A 230 -6.53 0.58 -17.19
C ASP A 230 -7.34 1.88 -17.11
N LEU A 231 -8.20 1.98 -16.09
CA LEU A 231 -8.93 3.20 -15.73
C LEU A 231 -8.81 3.43 -14.22
N ASP A 232 -8.30 4.60 -13.83
CA ASP A 232 -8.05 4.95 -12.41
C ASP A 232 -9.33 5.43 -11.70
N VAL A 233 -10.31 4.52 -11.62
CA VAL A 233 -11.55 4.71 -10.87
C VAL A 233 -11.61 3.66 -9.77
N LYS A 234 -11.67 4.13 -8.52
CA LYS A 234 -11.78 3.24 -7.35
C LYS A 234 -13.10 2.49 -7.37
N MET A 235 -13.03 1.16 -7.48
CA MET A 235 -14.19 0.30 -7.25
C MET A 235 -14.54 0.24 -5.76
N SER A 236 -15.81 0.42 -5.43
CA SER A 236 -16.33 0.39 -4.07
C SER A 236 -17.71 -0.26 -4.04
N CYS A 237 -18.02 -0.98 -2.96
CA CYS A 237 -19.38 -1.47 -2.73
C CYS A 237 -20.33 -0.33 -2.35
N SER A 238 -19.83 0.71 -1.66
CA SER A 238 -20.60 1.89 -1.28
C SER A 238 -20.31 3.03 -2.26
N THR A 239 -21.30 3.33 -3.09
CA THR A 239 -21.30 4.39 -4.11
C THR A 239 -22.60 5.20 -3.98
N SER A 240 -22.72 6.28 -4.75
CA SER A 240 -23.99 7.05 -4.82
C SER A 240 -25.15 6.25 -5.44
N SER A 241 -24.85 5.19 -6.21
CA SER A 241 -25.84 4.34 -6.87
C SER A 241 -26.13 3.04 -6.13
N CYS A 242 -25.18 2.55 -5.34
CA CYS A 242 -25.24 1.25 -4.68
C CYS A 242 -24.77 1.38 -3.22
N HIS A 243 -25.55 0.88 -2.25
CA HIS A 243 -25.19 0.91 -0.83
C HIS A 243 -24.75 2.30 -0.30
N THR A 244 -25.53 3.33 -0.63
CA THR A 244 -25.25 4.76 -0.39
C THR A 244 -24.88 5.09 1.06
N GLU A 245 -25.51 4.43 2.03
CA GLU A 245 -25.31 4.73 3.46
C GLU A 245 -24.36 3.73 4.15
N LYS A 246 -23.94 2.65 3.48
CA LYS A 246 -23.19 1.56 4.13
C LYS A 246 -21.78 1.93 4.56
N SER A 247 -21.26 3.06 4.08
CA SER A 247 -19.99 3.64 4.53
C SER A 247 -20.14 4.62 5.71
N THR A 248 -21.37 4.92 6.15
CA THR A 248 -21.65 5.89 7.21
C THR A 248 -21.77 5.24 8.60
N SER A 249 -21.78 6.08 9.65
CA SER A 249 -21.92 5.65 11.05
C SER A 249 -23.27 5.02 11.38
N ASN A 250 -24.26 5.09 10.48
CA ASN A 250 -25.59 4.50 10.62
C ASN A 250 -25.90 3.48 9.50
N GLY A 251 -24.90 3.10 8.69
CA GLY A 251 -25.10 2.25 7.53
C GLY A 251 -25.62 0.86 7.85
N HIS A 252 -25.26 0.31 9.00
CA HIS A 252 -25.67 -1.02 9.47
C HIS A 252 -26.53 -0.93 10.73
N THR A 253 -27.25 -2.01 11.00
CA THR A 253 -28.21 -2.13 12.11
C THR A 253 -27.58 -1.97 13.50
N SER A 254 -26.26 -2.09 13.63
CA SER A 254 -25.55 -1.81 14.87
C SER A 254 -24.38 -0.86 14.64
N THR A 255 -24.17 0.03 15.61
CA THR A 255 -23.01 0.93 15.67
C THR A 255 -21.70 0.15 15.73
N ASP A 256 -21.70 -1.05 16.32
CA ASP A 256 -20.53 -1.93 16.36
C ASP A 256 -20.07 -2.33 14.95
N ILE A 257 -20.98 -2.68 14.04
CA ILE A 257 -20.61 -3.01 12.65
C ILE A 257 -20.10 -1.75 11.93
N ASN A 258 -20.72 -0.60 12.16
CA ASN A 258 -20.30 0.65 11.53
C ASN A 258 -18.85 1.03 11.91
N HIS A 259 -18.40 0.70 13.12
CA HIS A 259 -17.00 0.88 13.53
C HIS A 259 -16.00 -0.03 12.79
N HIS A 260 -16.44 -1.10 12.12
CA HIS A 260 -15.56 -1.97 11.34
C HIS A 260 -15.23 -1.41 9.96
N VAL A 261 -16.17 -0.73 9.32
CA VAL A 261 -16.08 -0.31 7.91
C VAL A 261 -14.79 0.45 7.55
N PRO A 262 -14.24 1.33 8.41
CA PRO A 262 -12.98 2.02 8.09
C PRO A 262 -11.75 1.10 8.01
N ARG A 263 -11.78 -0.07 8.66
CA ARG A 263 -10.62 -0.97 8.82
C ARG A 263 -10.88 -2.40 8.34
N VAL A 264 -12.10 -2.72 7.90
CA VAL A 264 -12.51 -4.03 7.40
C VAL A 264 -13.30 -3.81 6.12
N ALA A 265 -12.79 -4.35 5.03
CA ALA A 265 -13.43 -4.25 3.72
C ALA A 265 -14.80 -4.95 3.71
N CYS A 266 -15.74 -4.46 2.91
CA CYS A 266 -17.07 -5.06 2.76
C CYS A 266 -16.95 -6.54 2.39
N GLN A 267 -16.04 -6.85 1.45
CA GLN A 267 -15.71 -8.19 0.98
C GLN A 267 -15.35 -9.13 2.12
N THR A 268 -14.63 -8.66 3.15
CA THR A 268 -14.19 -9.50 4.27
C THR A 268 -15.37 -10.08 5.04
N CYS A 269 -16.40 -9.26 5.31
CA CYS A 269 -17.60 -9.70 6.02
C CYS A 269 -18.56 -10.45 5.09
N HIS A 270 -18.67 -9.98 3.85
CA HIS A 270 -19.68 -10.48 2.93
C HIS A 270 -19.24 -11.71 2.13
N ILE A 271 -17.95 -12.02 2.02
CA ILE A 271 -17.45 -13.19 1.29
C ILE A 271 -16.69 -14.10 2.26
N LYS A 272 -17.46 -14.91 2.99
CA LYS A 272 -16.92 -15.86 3.99
C LYS A 272 -16.11 -16.99 3.36
N THR A 273 -16.52 -17.46 2.19
CA THR A 273 -15.89 -18.55 1.45
C THR A 273 -15.97 -18.25 -0.04
N TYR A 274 -14.99 -18.73 -0.80
CA TYR A 274 -14.92 -18.65 -2.26
C TYR A 274 -14.78 -20.05 -2.86
N ALA A 275 -14.77 -20.15 -4.19
CA ALA A 275 -14.78 -21.40 -4.94
C ALA A 275 -16.00 -22.25 -4.56
N ARG A 276 -17.16 -21.59 -4.53
CA ARG A 276 -18.44 -22.21 -4.17
C ARG A 276 -19.11 -22.70 -5.43
N ASN A 277 -19.83 -23.81 -5.35
CA ASN A 277 -20.58 -24.28 -6.49
C ASN A 277 -21.92 -23.57 -6.56
N ALA A 278 -22.30 -23.15 -7.77
CA ALA A 278 -23.64 -22.67 -8.03
C ALA A 278 -24.59 -23.87 -7.98
N THR A 279 -25.68 -23.77 -7.20
CA THR A 279 -26.59 -24.91 -6.99
C THR A 279 -27.44 -25.28 -8.21
N ASP A 280 -27.43 -24.43 -9.23
CA ASP A 280 -28.18 -24.58 -10.47
C ASP A 280 -27.32 -25.03 -11.66
N THR A 281 -26.07 -25.44 -11.41
CA THR A 281 -25.21 -26.08 -12.41
C THR A 281 -24.59 -27.35 -11.86
N THR A 282 -24.17 -28.27 -12.75
CA THR A 282 -23.40 -29.46 -12.37
C THR A 282 -21.89 -29.25 -12.48
N ALA A 283 -21.44 -28.03 -12.81
CA ALA A 283 -20.03 -27.73 -12.92
C ALA A 283 -19.35 -27.83 -11.54
N ASP A 284 -18.04 -28.07 -11.56
CA ASP A 284 -17.22 -27.96 -10.37
C ASP A 284 -16.49 -26.61 -10.42
N GLU A 285 -16.97 -25.66 -9.62
CA GLU A 285 -16.37 -24.34 -9.46
C GLU A 285 -15.22 -24.34 -8.44
N SER A 286 -14.62 -25.50 -8.14
CA SER A 286 -13.35 -25.57 -7.41
C SER A 286 -12.26 -24.73 -8.09
N THR A 287 -11.24 -24.33 -7.34
CA THR A 287 -10.16 -23.45 -7.84
C THR A 287 -8.78 -24.03 -7.55
N GLU A 288 -7.78 -23.66 -8.35
CA GLU A 288 -6.41 -24.13 -8.17
C GLU A 288 -5.76 -23.54 -6.91
N MET A 289 -5.26 -24.40 -6.04
CA MET A 289 -4.58 -24.04 -4.78
C MET A 289 -3.10 -24.39 -4.78
N TYR A 290 -2.71 -25.35 -5.60
CA TYR A 290 -1.32 -25.72 -5.81
C TYR A 290 -1.07 -26.16 -7.25
N ARG A 291 0.14 -25.90 -7.74
CA ARG A 291 0.62 -26.36 -9.06
C ARG A 291 2.07 -26.78 -8.96
N ASP A 292 2.41 -27.93 -9.49
CA ASP A 292 3.78 -28.41 -9.56
C ASP A 292 4.20 -28.61 -11.01
N TRP A 293 5.06 -27.71 -11.51
CA TRP A 293 5.55 -27.81 -12.88
C TRP A 293 6.52 -28.96 -13.10
N ALA A 294 7.14 -29.49 -12.05
CA ALA A 294 8.07 -30.60 -12.18
C ALA A 294 7.36 -31.94 -12.44
N VAL A 295 6.03 -32.00 -12.29
CA VAL A 295 5.23 -33.22 -12.43
C VAL A 295 4.25 -33.09 -13.61
N PRO A 296 4.57 -33.66 -14.78
CA PRO A 296 3.69 -33.64 -15.94
C PRO A 296 2.58 -34.69 -15.84
N GLU A 297 1.34 -34.30 -16.16
CA GLU A 297 0.16 -35.16 -16.21
C GLU A 297 -0.53 -34.99 -17.57
N TRP A 298 -0.91 -36.10 -18.21
CA TRP A 298 -1.66 -36.03 -19.48
C TRP A 298 -3.12 -35.67 -19.21
N ASN A 299 -3.60 -34.57 -19.79
CA ASN A 299 -4.98 -34.17 -19.73
C ASN A 299 -5.73 -34.57 -21.00
N VAL A 300 -6.62 -35.56 -20.89
CA VAL A 300 -7.42 -36.06 -22.01
C VAL A 300 -8.38 -35.00 -22.56
N GLY A 301 -9.02 -34.22 -21.69
CA GLY A 301 -10.01 -33.21 -22.10
C GLY A 301 -9.42 -32.03 -22.87
N LEU A 302 -8.18 -31.67 -22.57
CA LEU A 302 -7.43 -30.61 -23.27
C LEU A 302 -6.48 -31.16 -24.35
N ASN A 303 -6.35 -32.50 -24.44
CA ASN A 303 -5.43 -33.20 -25.33
C ASN A 303 -4.00 -32.65 -25.27
N ARG A 304 -3.47 -32.46 -24.06
CA ARG A 304 -2.13 -31.90 -23.80
C ARG A 304 -1.61 -32.31 -22.42
N TYR A 305 -0.32 -32.16 -22.19
CA TYR A 305 0.25 -32.24 -20.85
C TYR A 305 -0.14 -31.02 -20.03
N GLU A 306 -0.38 -31.21 -18.74
CA GLU A 306 -0.59 -30.18 -17.73
C GLU A 306 0.33 -30.45 -16.54
N PRO A 307 0.76 -29.43 -15.79
CA PRO A 307 1.41 -29.66 -14.51
C PRO A 307 0.41 -30.25 -13.52
N LYS A 308 0.91 -31.00 -12.52
CA LYS A 308 0.07 -31.49 -11.43
C LYS A 308 -0.61 -30.31 -10.73
N ILE A 309 -1.93 -30.35 -10.64
CA ILE A 309 -2.76 -29.30 -10.03
C ILE A 309 -3.56 -29.89 -8.87
N VAL A 310 -3.55 -29.19 -7.73
CA VAL A 310 -4.45 -29.47 -6.61
C VAL A 310 -5.51 -28.38 -6.56
N ARG A 311 -6.77 -28.79 -6.53
CA ARG A 311 -7.93 -27.89 -6.46
C ARG A 311 -8.59 -27.95 -5.09
N GLY A 312 -9.38 -26.94 -4.76
CA GLY A 312 -10.22 -26.92 -3.57
C GLY A 312 -11.50 -26.13 -3.79
N SER A 313 -12.52 -26.45 -2.98
CA SER A 313 -13.85 -25.81 -3.02
C SER A 313 -14.24 -25.30 -1.63
N ASN A 314 -15.17 -24.35 -1.57
CA ASN A 314 -15.68 -23.75 -0.32
C ASN A 314 -14.55 -23.26 0.61
N LEU A 315 -13.58 -22.60 0.02
CA LEU A 315 -12.33 -22.26 0.68
C LEU A 315 -12.48 -21.00 1.52
N LYS A 316 -11.81 -21.01 2.68
CA LYS A 316 -11.69 -19.82 3.54
C LYS A 316 -10.64 -18.86 2.97
N PRO A 317 -10.94 -17.56 2.81
CA PRO A 317 -9.93 -16.58 2.42
C PRO A 317 -8.81 -16.45 3.45
N GLU A 318 -7.60 -16.13 2.97
CA GLU A 318 -6.60 -15.52 3.83
C GLU A 318 -6.88 -14.02 3.97
N TYR A 319 -6.72 -13.50 5.17
CA TYR A 319 -7.01 -12.10 5.46
C TYR A 319 -5.74 -11.31 5.67
N ARG A 320 -5.61 -10.20 4.95
CA ARG A 320 -4.43 -9.31 5.00
C ARG A 320 -4.88 -7.86 5.00
N PHE A 321 -4.11 -7.02 5.69
CA PHE A 321 -4.26 -5.58 5.56
C PHE A 321 -3.76 -5.15 4.19
N TRP A 322 -4.59 -4.37 3.49
CA TRP A 322 -4.27 -3.86 2.17
C TRP A 322 -4.68 -2.40 2.06
N ASN A 323 -3.75 -1.56 1.60
CA ASN A 323 -3.95 -0.13 1.37
C ASN A 323 -4.22 0.23 -0.10
N GLY A 324 -4.43 -0.78 -0.95
CA GLY A 324 -4.63 -0.61 -2.39
C GLY A 324 -3.35 -0.75 -3.21
N THR A 325 -2.17 -0.72 -2.59
CA THR A 325 -0.88 -0.94 -3.27
C THR A 325 -0.37 -2.37 -3.11
N SER A 326 0.44 -2.84 -4.05
CA SER A 326 0.98 -4.20 -4.03
C SER A 326 2.42 -4.24 -4.47
N TRP A 327 3.20 -5.15 -3.91
CA TRP A 327 4.45 -5.61 -4.50
C TRP A 327 4.15 -6.81 -5.40
N ASN A 328 4.64 -6.78 -6.64
CA ASN A 328 4.47 -7.86 -7.61
C ASN A 328 5.81 -8.18 -8.25
N TYR A 329 6.21 -9.45 -8.24
CA TYR A 329 7.49 -9.86 -8.82
C TYR A 329 7.51 -9.53 -10.32
N SER A 330 8.56 -8.86 -10.79
CA SER A 330 8.78 -8.63 -12.21
C SER A 330 9.81 -9.60 -12.74
N ILE A 331 9.55 -10.15 -13.92
CA ILE A 331 10.47 -11.08 -14.58
C ILE A 331 11.87 -10.45 -14.70
N ARG A 332 12.92 -11.26 -14.54
CA ARG A 332 14.35 -10.87 -14.56
C ARG A 332 14.82 -10.04 -13.36
N GLU A 333 13.94 -9.63 -12.44
CA GLU A 333 14.37 -9.08 -11.16
C GLU A 333 14.86 -10.21 -10.24
N THR A 334 15.78 -9.89 -9.32
CA THR A 334 16.17 -10.85 -8.27
C THR A 334 14.96 -11.25 -7.44
N ALA A 335 14.70 -12.55 -7.33
CA ALA A 335 13.60 -13.05 -6.51
C ALA A 335 13.94 -12.89 -5.03
N ILE A 336 12.98 -12.41 -4.25
CA ILE A 336 13.14 -12.16 -2.81
C ILE A 336 12.59 -13.37 -2.06
N PHE A 337 13.38 -13.99 -1.19
CA PHE A 337 12.93 -15.14 -0.41
C PHE A 337 12.18 -14.69 0.87
N ASP A 338 10.98 -15.22 1.08
CA ASP A 338 10.20 -15.04 2.31
C ASP A 338 10.50 -16.19 3.29
N ALA A 339 11.46 -15.98 4.18
CA ALA A 339 11.92 -17.00 5.13
C ALA A 339 10.82 -17.45 6.10
N ALA A 340 9.83 -16.60 6.40
CA ALA A 340 8.74 -16.96 7.30
C ALA A 340 7.78 -17.99 6.66
N LYS A 341 7.70 -17.99 5.32
CA LYS A 341 6.84 -18.89 4.56
C LYS A 341 7.58 -20.02 3.84
N GLY A 342 8.89 -19.87 3.66
CA GLY A 342 9.70 -20.77 2.85
C GLY A 342 9.37 -20.67 1.36
N THR A 343 9.04 -19.48 0.86
CA THR A 343 8.53 -19.27 -0.51
C THR A 343 9.13 -18.02 -1.17
N TYR A 344 9.16 -17.99 -2.50
CA TYR A 344 9.38 -16.77 -3.28
C TYR A 344 8.05 -16.12 -3.68
N PRO A 345 7.73 -14.92 -3.18
CA PRO A 345 6.50 -14.20 -3.51
C PRO A 345 6.41 -13.87 -5.01
N THR A 346 5.23 -14.04 -5.60
CA THR A 346 4.91 -13.41 -6.91
C THR A 346 3.96 -12.22 -6.79
N SER A 347 3.16 -12.16 -5.72
CA SER A 347 2.30 -11.01 -5.39
C SER A 347 2.10 -10.88 -3.88
N ARG A 348 2.18 -9.65 -3.36
CA ARG A 348 1.96 -9.29 -1.96
C ARG A 348 1.10 -8.02 -1.87
N PRO A 349 -0.07 -8.07 -1.21
CA PRO A 349 -0.79 -6.85 -0.84
C PRO A 349 0.00 -6.10 0.23
N GLU A 350 0.21 -4.80 0.03
CA GLU A 350 0.88 -3.92 1.00
C GLU A 350 -0.13 -3.35 1.99
N GLY A 351 0.27 -3.30 3.26
CA GLY A 351 -0.56 -2.73 4.31
C GLY A 351 -0.21 -3.29 5.68
N SER A 352 -0.73 -2.64 6.72
CA SER A 352 -0.57 -3.13 8.10
C SER A 352 -1.71 -2.65 9.00
N ILE A 353 -1.81 -3.24 10.19
CA ILE A 353 -2.80 -2.85 11.20
C ILE A 353 -2.68 -1.38 11.64
N ASN A 354 -1.50 -0.77 11.44
CA ASN A 354 -1.17 0.61 11.82
C ASN A 354 -1.10 1.57 10.63
N ASP A 355 -1.20 1.07 9.40
CA ASP A 355 -1.33 1.94 8.22
C ASP A 355 -2.75 2.49 8.17
N PRO A 356 -2.97 3.82 8.29
CA PRO A 356 -4.31 4.42 8.33
C PRO A 356 -5.11 4.20 7.03
N ASN A 357 -4.44 3.93 5.91
CA ASN A 357 -5.09 3.70 4.62
C ASN A 357 -5.41 2.22 4.37
N SER A 358 -4.94 1.32 5.24
CA SER A 358 -5.17 -0.12 5.12
C SER A 358 -6.52 -0.55 5.69
N ALA A 359 -7.19 -1.48 5.01
CA ALA A 359 -8.29 -2.26 5.59
C ALA A 359 -7.99 -3.76 5.47
N LEU A 360 -8.65 -4.58 6.29
CA LEU A 360 -8.55 -6.03 6.20
C LEU A 360 -9.39 -6.53 5.02
N TYR A 361 -8.75 -7.17 4.04
CA TYR A 361 -9.37 -7.72 2.83
C TYR A 361 -9.24 -9.26 2.77
N PRO A 362 -10.17 -9.95 2.09
CA PRO A 362 -10.05 -11.37 1.80
C PRO A 362 -9.23 -11.61 0.53
N PHE A 363 -8.32 -12.59 0.59
CA PHE A 363 -7.49 -13.00 -0.53
C PHE A 363 -7.56 -14.52 -0.70
N LYS A 364 -7.58 -14.96 -1.95
CA LYS A 364 -7.12 -16.30 -2.32
C LYS A 364 -5.61 -16.34 -2.13
N TYR A 365 -5.12 -17.36 -1.44
CA TYR A 365 -3.70 -17.64 -1.29
C TYR A 365 -3.37 -18.95 -1.99
N LYS A 366 -2.34 -18.93 -2.84
CA LYS A 366 -2.02 -20.05 -3.73
C LYS A 366 -0.51 -20.25 -3.79
N LYS A 367 -0.07 -21.51 -3.78
CA LYS A 367 1.35 -21.89 -3.89
C LYS A 367 1.66 -22.59 -5.22
N ALA A 368 2.92 -22.61 -5.64
CA ALA A 368 3.36 -23.37 -6.80
C ALA A 368 4.81 -23.83 -6.63
N ASN A 369 5.18 -24.96 -7.22
CA ASN A 369 6.57 -25.32 -7.45
C ASN A 369 6.98 -24.91 -8.87
N GLN A 370 7.96 -24.01 -8.98
CA GLN A 370 8.38 -23.38 -10.23
C GLN A 370 9.91 -23.37 -10.36
N PRO A 371 10.46 -23.35 -11.58
CA PRO A 371 11.90 -23.31 -11.79
C PRO A 371 12.52 -21.98 -11.31
N TYR A 372 13.68 -22.09 -10.69
CA TYR A 372 14.49 -20.98 -10.17
C TYR A 372 15.94 -21.14 -10.63
N ALA A 373 16.48 -20.13 -11.30
CA ALA A 373 17.86 -20.16 -11.77
C ALA A 373 18.81 -19.71 -10.65
N ASP A 374 19.45 -20.66 -9.96
CA ASP A 374 20.19 -20.41 -8.72
C ASP A 374 21.31 -19.39 -8.87
N SER A 375 22.10 -19.49 -9.95
CA SER A 375 23.23 -18.60 -10.20
C SER A 375 22.80 -17.18 -10.61
N LEU A 376 21.59 -17.04 -11.14
CA LEU A 376 21.02 -15.76 -11.59
C LEU A 376 20.17 -15.10 -10.51
N GLY A 377 19.67 -15.89 -9.55
CA GLY A 377 18.78 -15.43 -8.49
C GLY A 377 17.37 -15.08 -8.96
N VAL A 378 16.89 -15.63 -10.09
CA VAL A 378 15.61 -15.26 -10.72
C VAL A 378 14.67 -16.45 -10.86
N LEU A 379 13.36 -16.20 -10.79
CA LEU A 379 12.36 -17.20 -11.20
C LEU A 379 12.36 -17.32 -12.73
N VAL A 380 12.33 -18.55 -13.23
CA VAL A 380 12.39 -18.83 -14.67
C VAL A 380 10.99 -18.84 -15.26
N ALA A 381 10.79 -18.06 -16.32
CA ALA A 381 9.61 -18.10 -17.17
C ALA A 381 9.65 -19.29 -18.11
N LEU A 382 9.38 -20.49 -17.60
CA LEU A 382 9.35 -21.71 -18.41
C LEU A 382 8.42 -21.58 -19.62
N ASP A 383 8.79 -22.23 -20.71
CA ASP A 383 7.98 -22.25 -21.93
C ASP A 383 6.82 -23.24 -21.78
N THR A 384 5.62 -22.71 -21.52
CA THR A 384 4.40 -23.50 -21.36
C THR A 384 4.00 -24.21 -22.65
N SER A 385 4.36 -23.68 -23.82
CA SER A 385 4.03 -24.30 -25.10
C SER A 385 4.84 -25.58 -25.32
N VAL A 386 6.14 -25.54 -25.00
CA VAL A 386 7.00 -26.74 -24.95
C VAL A 386 6.49 -27.72 -23.90
N TYR A 387 6.16 -27.23 -22.70
CA TYR A 387 5.66 -28.09 -21.62
C TYR A 387 4.38 -28.82 -22.01
N PHE A 388 3.35 -28.10 -22.48
CA PHE A 388 2.05 -28.68 -22.81
C PHE A 388 2.11 -29.67 -23.97
N SER A 389 3.03 -29.47 -24.92
CA SER A 389 3.18 -30.37 -26.07
C SER A 389 4.01 -31.63 -25.76
N THR A 390 5.00 -31.54 -24.86
CA THR A 390 5.99 -32.62 -24.67
C THR A 390 5.96 -33.27 -23.29
N GLY A 391 5.43 -32.60 -22.27
CA GLY A 391 5.57 -33.00 -20.87
C GLY A 391 7.01 -32.92 -20.35
N ASN A 392 7.97 -32.44 -21.14
CA ASN A 392 9.37 -32.37 -20.75
C ASN A 392 9.65 -31.06 -20.00
N TYR A 393 9.66 -31.16 -18.66
CA TYR A 393 9.92 -30.04 -17.78
C TYR A 393 11.28 -29.37 -18.05
N ASP A 394 12.35 -30.15 -18.13
CA ASP A 394 13.71 -29.62 -18.32
C ASP A 394 13.85 -28.84 -19.63
N ASN A 395 13.29 -29.38 -20.72
CA ASN A 395 13.29 -28.68 -22.00
C ASN A 395 12.51 -27.36 -21.93
N ALA A 396 11.34 -27.36 -21.28
CA ALA A 396 10.54 -26.15 -21.09
C ALA A 396 11.28 -25.08 -20.26
N VAL A 397 12.04 -25.48 -19.24
CA VAL A 397 12.86 -24.56 -18.44
C VAL A 397 14.00 -23.98 -19.29
N LYS A 398 14.71 -24.82 -20.05
CA LYS A 398 15.81 -24.39 -20.92
C LYS A 398 15.36 -23.42 -22.00
N THR A 399 14.25 -23.70 -22.68
CA THR A 399 13.65 -22.77 -23.64
C THR A 399 13.18 -21.48 -22.94
N GLY A 400 12.63 -21.59 -21.73
CA GLY A 400 12.26 -20.42 -20.92
C GLY A 400 13.45 -19.50 -20.59
N LEU A 401 14.61 -20.08 -20.23
CA LEU A 401 15.86 -19.34 -20.01
C LEU A 401 16.31 -18.61 -21.28
N GLU A 402 16.29 -19.28 -22.43
CA GLU A 402 16.63 -18.67 -23.73
C GLU A 402 15.69 -17.51 -24.08
N ASN A 403 14.38 -17.71 -23.88
CA ASN A 403 13.37 -16.66 -24.08
C ASN A 403 13.61 -15.45 -23.16
N MET A 404 14.12 -15.69 -21.94
CA MET A 404 14.55 -14.64 -21.00
C MET A 404 15.89 -14.00 -21.37
N GLY A 405 16.60 -14.50 -22.39
CA GLY A 405 17.91 -14.00 -22.82
C GLY A 405 19.09 -14.55 -22.01
N TYR A 406 18.89 -15.67 -21.30
CA TYR A 406 19.95 -16.37 -20.57
C TYR A 406 20.41 -17.61 -21.32
N SER A 407 21.53 -18.20 -20.90
CA SER A 407 21.98 -19.48 -21.45
C SER A 407 21.03 -20.61 -21.06
N SER A 408 20.65 -21.48 -21.99
CA SER A 408 19.94 -22.73 -21.69
C SER A 408 20.74 -23.70 -20.81
N SER A 409 22.05 -23.51 -20.69
CA SER A 409 22.89 -24.29 -19.77
C SER A 409 22.93 -23.75 -18.34
N SER A 410 22.23 -22.65 -18.05
CA SER A 410 22.18 -22.09 -16.69
C SER A 410 21.57 -23.11 -15.73
N LEU A 411 22.25 -23.35 -14.61
CA LEU A 411 21.74 -24.27 -13.57
C LEU A 411 20.47 -23.69 -12.95
N TYR A 412 19.52 -24.58 -12.69
CA TYR A 412 18.27 -24.25 -12.02
C TYR A 412 17.91 -25.34 -11.01
N SER A 413 17.11 -24.92 -10.05
CA SER A 413 16.46 -25.75 -9.06
C SER A 413 14.96 -25.48 -9.08
N ASN A 414 14.24 -26.17 -8.20
CA ASN A 414 12.82 -25.99 -7.97
C ASN A 414 12.62 -25.12 -6.73
N ALA A 415 11.74 -24.13 -6.83
CA ALA A 415 11.41 -23.24 -5.74
C ALA A 415 9.90 -23.16 -5.53
N GLU A 416 9.50 -23.20 -4.26
CA GLU A 416 8.14 -22.88 -3.86
C GLU A 416 7.89 -21.39 -4.01
N THR A 417 6.86 -21.02 -4.75
CA THR A 417 6.38 -19.66 -4.91
C THR A 417 4.97 -19.51 -4.37
N ASP A 418 4.57 -18.29 -4.04
CA ASP A 418 3.22 -18.03 -3.55
C ASP A 418 2.66 -16.68 -3.99
N THR A 419 1.32 -16.61 -4.04
CA THR A 419 0.62 -15.43 -4.52
C THR A 419 -0.67 -15.18 -3.74
N TYR A 420 -1.00 -13.90 -3.59
CA TYR A 420 -2.29 -13.46 -3.10
C TYR A 420 -3.10 -12.83 -4.22
N GLN A 421 -4.41 -13.10 -4.24
CA GLN A 421 -5.32 -12.52 -5.21
C GLN A 421 -6.58 -12.07 -4.49
N LEU A 422 -6.96 -10.82 -4.72
CA LEU A 422 -8.13 -10.22 -4.08
C LEU A 422 -9.40 -11.00 -4.46
N ILE A 423 -10.25 -11.26 -3.46
CA ILE A 423 -11.59 -11.83 -3.65
C ILE A 423 -12.63 -10.70 -3.59
N THR A 424 -13.50 -10.62 -4.60
CA THR A 424 -14.47 -9.52 -4.75
C THR A 424 -15.87 -9.95 -5.21
N HIS A 425 -16.02 -11.16 -5.74
CA HIS A 425 -17.28 -11.71 -6.25
C HIS A 425 -17.73 -12.90 -5.38
N GLU A 426 -18.78 -13.59 -5.81
CA GLU A 426 -19.48 -14.61 -5.03
C GLU A 426 -20.03 -14.00 -3.72
N VAL A 427 -20.69 -12.84 -3.79
CA VAL A 427 -21.32 -12.25 -2.61
C VAL A 427 -22.65 -12.95 -2.34
N PRO A 428 -22.83 -13.70 -1.24
CA PRO A 428 -24.09 -14.33 -0.87
C PRO A 428 -25.07 -13.34 -0.22
N PRO A 429 -26.32 -13.75 0.07
CA PRO A 429 -27.28 -12.93 0.79
C PRO A 429 -26.75 -12.49 2.16
N LYS A 430 -27.19 -11.31 2.62
CA LYS A 430 -26.74 -10.69 3.89
C LYS A 430 -26.81 -11.60 5.12
N ALA A 431 -27.71 -12.59 5.13
CA ALA A 431 -27.84 -13.56 6.21
C ALA A 431 -26.60 -14.48 6.36
N ASN A 432 -25.78 -14.59 5.31
CA ASN A 432 -24.55 -15.38 5.27
C ASN A 432 -23.28 -14.55 5.55
N ALA A 433 -23.43 -13.25 5.85
CA ALA A 433 -22.30 -12.43 6.26
C ALA A 433 -21.69 -12.94 7.58
N LEU A 434 -20.41 -12.69 7.79
CA LEU A 434 -19.71 -13.08 9.01
C LEU A 434 -20.39 -12.51 10.26
N SER A 435 -20.64 -13.38 11.23
CA SER A 435 -21.10 -13.01 12.57
C SER A 435 -19.93 -12.71 13.51
N CYS A 436 -20.20 -12.01 14.61
CA CYS A 436 -19.18 -11.59 15.58
C CYS A 436 -18.35 -12.77 16.12
N THR A 437 -18.98 -13.91 16.39
CA THR A 437 -18.34 -15.08 17.01
C THR A 437 -17.32 -15.75 16.09
N GLN A 438 -17.47 -15.58 14.78
CA GLN A 438 -16.54 -16.13 13.80
C GLN A 438 -15.16 -15.43 13.81
N CYS A 439 -15.05 -14.25 14.45
CA CYS A 439 -13.81 -13.47 14.54
C CYS A 439 -13.35 -13.16 15.99
N HIS A 440 -14.26 -12.92 16.94
CA HIS A 440 -13.93 -12.33 18.25
C HIS A 440 -13.85 -13.31 19.45
N THR A 441 -14.12 -14.60 19.25
CA THR A 441 -14.10 -15.59 20.35
C THR A 441 -12.83 -16.42 20.34
N SER A 442 -12.49 -17.05 21.47
CA SER A 442 -11.39 -18.02 21.52
C SER A 442 -11.63 -19.24 20.62
N SER A 443 -12.88 -19.51 20.24
CA SER A 443 -13.29 -20.53 19.28
C SER A 443 -13.51 -19.99 17.86
N ALA A 444 -13.08 -18.75 17.56
CA ALA A 444 -13.22 -18.15 16.24
C ALA A 444 -12.55 -19.00 15.16
N THR A 445 -13.34 -19.43 14.16
CA THR A 445 -12.87 -20.31 13.08
C THR A 445 -12.46 -19.54 11.83
N GLN A 446 -12.96 -18.31 11.65
CA GLN A 446 -12.72 -17.55 10.42
C GLN A 446 -11.39 -16.82 10.46
N MET A 447 -11.11 -16.13 11.57
CA MET A 447 -9.94 -15.26 11.71
C MET A 447 -9.24 -15.44 13.04
N ASN A 448 -7.92 -15.48 13.00
CA ASN A 448 -7.08 -15.34 14.19
C ASN A 448 -6.60 -13.88 14.27
N LEU A 449 -7.36 -13.05 14.99
CA LEU A 449 -7.05 -11.61 15.14
C LEU A 449 -5.67 -11.37 15.76
N LYS A 450 -5.24 -12.24 16.69
CA LYS A 450 -3.92 -12.13 17.32
C LYS A 450 -2.79 -12.25 16.28
N SER A 451 -2.90 -13.22 15.36
CA SER A 451 -1.93 -13.37 14.26
C SER A 451 -1.95 -12.23 13.24
N LEU A 452 -2.99 -11.39 13.25
CA LEU A 452 -3.13 -10.20 12.42
C LEU A 452 -2.61 -8.93 13.11
N GLY A 453 -2.00 -9.05 14.29
CA GLY A 453 -1.43 -7.94 15.04
C GLY A 453 -2.39 -7.29 16.04
N TYR A 454 -3.60 -7.85 16.28
CA TYR A 454 -4.45 -7.42 17.39
C TYR A 454 -3.93 -7.98 18.72
N VAL A 455 -2.76 -7.50 19.14
CA VAL A 455 -2.05 -7.92 20.35
C VAL A 455 -2.06 -6.80 21.39
N MET A 456 -2.08 -7.17 22.67
CA MET A 456 -1.81 -6.22 23.76
C MET A 456 -0.31 -6.03 23.92
N LYS A 457 0.11 -4.84 24.36
CA LYS A 457 1.51 -4.49 24.64
C LYS A 457 2.13 -5.29 25.79
N GLY A 458 1.31 -5.91 26.63
CA GLY A 458 1.76 -6.67 27.78
C GLY A 458 0.65 -7.51 28.39
N THR A 459 0.93 -8.09 29.55
CA THR A 459 -0.09 -8.80 30.33
C THR A 459 -1.12 -7.80 30.89
N PRO A 460 -2.38 -8.23 31.13
CA PRO A 460 -3.36 -7.38 31.80
C PRO A 460 -2.85 -6.79 33.13
N ALA A 461 -2.05 -7.55 33.90
CA ALA A 461 -1.48 -7.08 35.15
C ALA A 461 -0.55 -5.87 34.96
N THR A 462 0.24 -5.86 33.89
CA THR A 462 1.16 -4.76 33.58
C THR A 462 0.45 -3.58 32.91
N THR A 463 -0.51 -3.85 32.04
CA THR A 463 -1.19 -2.79 31.25
C THR A 463 -2.25 -2.06 32.07
N CYS A 464 -3.06 -2.78 32.85
CA CYS A 464 -4.19 -2.17 33.56
C CYS A 464 -3.77 -1.38 34.81
N THR A 465 -2.68 -1.79 35.47
CA THR A 465 -2.18 -1.14 36.70
C THR A 465 -1.69 0.29 36.48
N GLN A 466 -1.45 0.69 35.23
CA GLN A 466 -1.06 2.05 34.85
C GLN A 466 -2.19 3.08 35.03
N CYS A 467 -3.45 2.64 35.14
CA CYS A 467 -4.61 3.53 35.35
C CYS A 467 -5.34 3.26 36.67
N HIS A 468 -5.40 1.99 37.13
CA HIS A 468 -6.11 1.62 38.36
C HIS A 468 -5.53 0.36 39.00
N GLY A 469 -5.75 0.16 40.30
CA GLY A 469 -5.36 -1.07 41.00
C GLY A 469 -6.01 -2.35 40.44
N GLN A 470 -5.55 -3.51 40.91
CA GLN A 470 -5.96 -4.82 40.41
C GLN A 470 -7.47 -5.08 40.57
N LYS A 471 -8.11 -5.62 39.52
CA LYS A 471 -9.54 -5.96 39.46
C LYS A 471 -9.74 -7.27 38.71
N SER A 472 -10.88 -7.93 38.90
CA SER A 472 -11.27 -9.07 38.05
C SER A 472 -11.44 -8.59 36.60
N ILE A 473 -10.90 -9.34 35.64
CA ILE A 473 -11.02 -9.01 34.21
C ILE A 473 -12.34 -9.60 33.71
N PRO A 474 -13.32 -8.78 33.28
CA PRO A 474 -14.57 -9.29 32.72
C PRO A 474 -14.35 -9.80 31.27
N ASP A 475 -15.41 -10.24 30.60
CA ASP A 475 -15.34 -10.60 29.19
C ASP A 475 -14.89 -9.43 28.29
N TYR A 476 -14.45 -9.77 27.07
CA TYR A 476 -13.96 -8.81 26.09
C TYR A 476 -14.89 -7.62 25.90
N LYS A 477 -16.20 -7.86 25.75
CA LYS A 477 -17.17 -6.81 25.41
C LYS A 477 -17.34 -5.87 26.59
N THR A 478 -17.53 -6.40 27.79
CA THR A 478 -17.64 -5.60 29.01
C THR A 478 -16.39 -4.75 29.25
N LEU A 479 -15.20 -5.31 29.02
CA LEU A 479 -13.93 -4.59 29.16
C LEU A 479 -13.82 -3.43 28.13
N HIS A 480 -14.12 -3.70 26.86
CA HIS A 480 -14.00 -2.71 25.78
C HIS A 480 -15.11 -1.66 25.84
N ASP A 481 -16.34 -2.01 26.21
CA ASP A 481 -17.42 -1.04 26.41
C ASP A 481 -17.02 -0.05 27.51
N LYS A 482 -16.42 -0.52 28.60
CA LYS A 482 -15.98 0.37 29.67
C LYS A 482 -14.88 1.33 29.22
N HIS A 483 -13.81 0.82 28.61
CA HIS A 483 -12.63 1.63 28.32
C HIS A 483 -12.72 2.38 26.99
N VAL A 484 -13.24 1.75 25.95
CA VAL A 484 -13.25 2.32 24.59
C VAL A 484 -14.57 3.04 24.30
N LYS A 485 -15.73 2.46 24.67
CA LYS A 485 -17.02 3.10 24.41
C LYS A 485 -17.34 4.21 25.41
N ASN A 486 -17.22 3.94 26.71
CA ASN A 486 -17.65 4.87 27.76
C ASN A 486 -16.56 5.87 28.15
N LYS A 487 -15.30 5.41 28.29
CA LYS A 487 -14.17 6.28 28.65
C LYS A 487 -13.45 6.87 27.44
N GLN A 488 -13.76 6.40 26.22
CA GLN A 488 -13.15 6.82 24.97
C GLN A 488 -11.62 6.73 24.96
N TYR A 489 -11.05 5.74 25.65
CA TYR A 489 -9.61 5.55 25.66
C TYR A 489 -9.09 4.93 24.36
N ASP A 490 -8.00 5.50 23.85
CA ASP A 490 -7.37 5.07 22.62
C ASP A 490 -6.81 3.65 22.72
N CYS A 491 -6.97 2.89 21.64
CA CYS A 491 -6.53 1.50 21.57
C CYS A 491 -5.02 1.35 21.81
N SER A 492 -4.22 2.34 21.40
CA SER A 492 -2.76 2.32 21.51
C SER A 492 -2.26 2.36 22.95
N TRP A 493 -3.12 2.68 23.92
CA TRP A 493 -2.75 2.52 25.32
C TRP A 493 -2.55 1.04 25.69
N CYS A 494 -3.50 0.19 25.31
CA CYS A 494 -3.48 -1.22 25.67
C CYS A 494 -2.83 -2.12 24.59
N HIS A 495 -2.86 -1.69 23.34
CA HIS A 495 -2.48 -2.49 22.18
C HIS A 495 -1.31 -1.89 21.42
N GLU A 496 -0.65 -2.73 20.63
CA GLU A 496 0.42 -2.30 19.70
C GLU A 496 -0.13 -1.56 18.47
N PHE A 497 -1.45 -1.32 18.44
CA PHE A 497 -2.11 -0.58 17.38
C PHE A 497 -2.94 0.59 17.87
N ALA A 498 -3.08 1.61 17.02
CA ALA A 498 -3.91 2.79 17.26
C ALA A 498 -5.14 2.81 16.34
N ARG A 499 -6.15 3.61 16.71
CA ARG A 499 -7.36 3.85 15.89
C ARG A 499 -7.67 5.35 15.81
N PRO A 500 -6.80 6.15 15.17
CA PRO A 500 -6.96 7.61 15.10
C PRO A 500 -8.28 8.05 14.47
N GLU A 501 -8.84 7.24 13.57
CA GLU A 501 -10.13 7.48 12.93
C GLU A 501 -11.31 7.49 13.92
N ARG A 502 -11.12 6.98 15.14
CA ARG A 502 -12.15 6.96 16.20
C ARG A 502 -12.10 8.18 17.12
N GLY A 503 -11.10 9.05 16.99
CA GLY A 503 -10.97 10.26 17.81
C GLY A 503 -10.90 9.98 19.32
N LEU A 504 -10.29 8.85 19.71
CA LEU A 504 -10.16 8.43 21.10
C LEU A 504 -9.05 9.22 21.81
N ILE A 505 -9.12 9.29 23.14
CA ILE A 505 -8.19 10.05 23.98
C ILE A 505 -7.24 9.15 24.75
N MET A 506 -6.05 9.63 25.07
CA MET A 506 -5.15 8.90 25.97
C MET A 506 -5.69 8.96 27.42
N PRO A 507 -5.64 7.86 28.18
CA PRO A 507 -6.05 7.87 29.58
C PRO A 507 -5.13 8.80 30.38
N LYS A 508 -5.72 9.54 31.32
CA LYS A 508 -4.96 10.27 32.32
C LYS A 508 -4.33 9.25 33.28
N PRO A 509 -3.00 9.25 33.49
CA PRO A 509 -2.38 8.36 34.47
C PRO A 509 -3.00 8.54 35.86
N ALA A 510 -2.96 7.49 36.69
CA ALA A 510 -3.33 7.63 38.09
C ALA A 510 -2.55 8.80 38.73
N LYS A 511 -3.22 9.64 39.54
CA LYS A 511 -2.58 10.82 40.14
C LYS A 511 -1.50 10.36 41.12
N ASP A 512 -0.25 10.55 40.74
CA ASP A 512 0.91 10.31 41.60
C ASP A 512 0.97 11.39 42.70
N THR A 513 1.25 10.96 43.93
CA THR A 513 1.30 11.83 45.12
C THR A 513 2.64 11.77 45.84
N THR A 514 3.56 10.92 45.38
CA THR A 514 4.85 10.70 46.03
C THR A 514 5.91 11.54 45.33
N PRO A 515 6.67 12.41 46.02
CA PRO A 515 7.74 13.18 45.39
C PRO A 515 8.96 12.31 45.05
N PRO A 516 9.68 12.63 43.95
CA PRO A 516 10.97 12.01 43.64
C PRO A 516 12.03 12.22 44.70
N SER A 517 13.07 11.36 44.69
CA SER A 517 14.25 11.48 45.55
C SER A 517 15.54 11.50 44.73
N ILE A 518 16.42 12.47 44.98
CA ILE A 518 17.76 12.53 44.35
C ILE A 518 18.69 11.54 45.06
N THR A 519 19.11 10.51 44.35
CA THR A 519 19.97 9.44 44.87
C THR A 519 21.44 9.82 44.80
N VAL A 520 21.86 10.57 43.78
CA VAL A 520 23.24 11.08 43.65
C VAL A 520 23.25 12.45 42.99
N PHE A 521 24.17 13.32 43.44
CA PHE A 521 24.50 14.59 42.81
C PHE A 521 25.95 14.97 43.16
N SER A 522 26.79 15.23 42.15
CA SER A 522 28.15 15.73 42.32
C SER A 522 28.63 16.58 41.15
N ILE A 523 29.48 17.56 41.45
CA ILE A 523 30.20 18.43 40.51
C ILE A 523 31.69 18.50 40.94
N PRO A 524 32.63 18.92 40.08
CA PRO A 524 34.02 19.15 40.46
C PRO A 524 34.15 20.20 41.56
N THR A 525 35.17 20.07 42.40
CA THR A 525 35.45 21.04 43.48
C THR A 525 36.09 22.33 42.98
N THR A 526 36.67 22.32 41.78
CA THR A 526 37.28 23.49 41.13
C THR A 526 36.95 23.50 39.63
N SER A 527 36.79 24.68 39.04
CA SER A 527 36.59 24.87 37.60
C SER A 527 37.36 26.08 37.07
N SER A 528 37.93 25.97 35.87
CA SER A 528 38.52 27.09 35.14
C SER A 528 37.53 27.78 34.19
N SER A 529 36.24 27.43 34.25
CA SER A 529 35.16 28.02 33.44
C SER A 529 33.93 28.27 34.31
N LEU A 530 33.14 29.29 33.95
CA LEU A 530 31.82 29.53 34.55
C LEU A 530 30.84 28.38 34.24
N THR A 531 31.07 27.63 33.17
CA THR A 531 30.34 26.41 32.84
C THR A 531 31.02 25.22 33.49
N VAL A 532 30.39 24.66 34.53
CA VAL A 532 30.92 23.56 35.33
C VAL A 532 30.22 22.26 34.94
N PRO A 533 30.94 21.17 34.62
CA PRO A 533 30.31 19.90 34.31
C PRO A 533 29.68 19.25 35.55
N VAL A 534 28.60 18.50 35.36
CA VAL A 534 27.94 17.68 36.37
C VAL A 534 28.50 16.27 36.26
N ILE A 535 29.17 15.80 37.31
CA ILE A 535 29.81 14.46 37.32
C ILE A 535 28.75 13.37 37.44
N SER A 536 27.76 13.57 38.32
CA SER A 536 26.66 12.64 38.46
C SER A 536 25.42 13.38 38.93
N LEU A 537 24.27 12.99 38.40
CA LEU A 537 22.95 13.40 38.86
C LEU A 537 21.96 12.28 38.52
N ALA A 538 21.37 11.67 39.53
CA ALA A 538 20.31 10.69 39.34
C ALA A 538 19.23 10.85 40.42
N ALA A 539 18.00 10.56 40.03
CA ALA A 539 16.85 10.53 40.91
C ALA A 539 15.98 9.31 40.63
N THR A 540 15.22 8.89 41.63
CA THR A 540 14.28 7.77 41.56
C THR A 540 12.91 8.20 42.06
N ASP A 541 11.88 7.55 41.54
CA ASP A 541 10.48 7.80 41.87
C ASP A 541 9.65 6.52 41.65
N ASN A 542 8.48 6.40 42.27
CA ASN A 542 7.58 5.24 42.13
C ASN A 542 6.86 5.17 40.79
N VAL A 543 6.68 6.29 40.08
CA VAL A 543 6.12 6.32 38.72
C VAL A 543 7.17 6.78 37.71
N GLY A 544 7.90 7.85 38.00
CA GLY A 544 9.00 8.31 37.16
C GLY A 544 9.36 9.78 37.33
N VAL A 545 10.66 10.06 37.21
CA VAL A 545 11.20 11.42 37.20
C VAL A 545 11.03 12.02 35.80
N THR A 546 10.45 13.21 35.69
CA THR A 546 10.21 13.89 34.40
C THR A 546 10.90 15.24 34.29
N GLY A 547 11.56 15.71 35.36
CA GLY A 547 12.33 16.93 35.29
C GLY A 547 13.44 16.98 36.31
N TYR A 548 14.54 17.63 35.92
CA TYR A 548 15.68 17.99 36.74
C TYR A 548 15.89 19.50 36.64
N LEU A 549 16.22 20.16 37.75
CA LEU A 549 16.57 21.57 37.76
C LEU A 549 17.85 21.75 38.57
N LEU A 550 18.78 22.53 38.03
CA LEU A 550 19.95 23.05 38.73
C LEU A 550 19.78 24.56 38.88
N ASN A 551 20.02 25.09 40.08
CA ASN A 551 20.03 26.53 40.32
C ASN A 551 20.91 26.91 41.53
N GLU A 552 21.23 28.19 41.64
CA GLU A 552 22.02 28.73 42.76
C GLU A 552 21.17 29.06 44.01
N SER A 553 19.91 28.62 44.06
CA SER A 553 18.98 28.93 45.16
C SER A 553 18.65 27.68 45.98
N SER A 554 18.73 27.80 47.31
CA SER A 554 18.28 26.75 48.24
C SER A 554 16.76 26.64 48.34
N THR A 555 16.02 27.62 47.81
CA THR A 555 14.55 27.65 47.86
C THR A 555 13.96 26.63 46.90
N LYS A 556 13.05 25.79 47.40
CA LYS A 556 12.38 24.77 46.60
C LYS A 556 11.66 25.42 45.41
N PRO A 557 12.01 25.07 44.16
CA PRO A 557 11.34 25.58 42.97
C PRO A 557 9.94 25.01 42.86
N THR A 558 9.02 25.77 42.28
CA THR A 558 7.71 25.23 41.90
C THR A 558 7.85 24.30 40.69
N ALA A 559 6.95 23.32 40.55
CA ALA A 559 6.96 22.41 39.39
C ALA A 559 6.74 23.13 38.03
N THR A 560 6.20 24.35 38.08
CA THR A 560 5.97 25.25 36.93
C THR A 560 7.08 26.28 36.72
N ASN A 561 8.11 26.30 37.56
CA ASN A 561 9.23 27.22 37.40
C ASN A 561 9.92 27.02 36.04
N GLY A 562 10.47 28.08 35.46
CA GLY A 562 11.29 27.96 34.25
C GLY A 562 12.60 27.20 34.54
N GLY A 563 13.12 26.47 33.54
CA GLY A 563 14.45 25.85 33.61
C GLY A 563 14.50 24.34 33.87
N TRP A 564 13.36 23.65 34.04
CA TRP A 564 13.34 22.19 34.18
C TRP A 564 13.81 21.49 32.89
N SER A 565 14.75 20.55 33.01
CA SER A 565 15.25 19.68 31.95
C SER A 565 14.67 18.27 32.08
N PHE A 566 14.26 17.64 30.97
CA PHE A 566 13.74 16.26 30.96
C PHE A 566 14.80 15.19 31.26
N VAL A 567 16.07 15.53 31.04
CA VAL A 567 17.22 14.67 31.35
C VAL A 567 18.11 15.34 32.39
N PRO A 568 18.91 14.58 33.17
CA PRO A 568 19.87 15.17 34.09
C PRO A 568 20.80 16.13 33.33
N PRO A 569 20.89 17.42 33.71
CA PRO A 569 21.83 18.34 33.08
C PRO A 569 23.26 17.87 33.28
N THR A 570 24.07 17.97 32.22
CA THR A 570 25.47 17.55 32.21
C THR A 570 26.44 18.69 32.57
N SER A 571 25.94 19.92 32.67
CA SER A 571 26.70 21.10 33.11
C SER A 571 25.76 22.16 33.68
N TYR A 572 26.34 23.17 34.34
CA TYR A 572 25.65 24.37 34.78
C TYR A 572 26.58 25.59 34.64
N THR A 573 26.07 26.68 34.08
CA THR A 573 26.80 27.95 33.95
C THR A 573 26.44 28.86 35.12
N PHE A 574 27.43 29.15 35.97
CA PHE A 574 27.27 30.05 37.11
C PHE A 574 27.30 31.50 36.68
N ALA A 575 26.54 32.35 37.38
CA ALA A 575 26.46 33.78 37.08
C ALA A 575 27.77 34.54 37.38
N SER A 576 28.65 33.99 38.21
CA SER A 576 29.88 34.64 38.64
C SER A 576 30.96 33.62 39.01
N SER A 577 32.22 34.06 38.95
CA SER A 577 33.36 33.31 39.48
C SER A 577 33.38 33.28 41.02
N GLY A 578 34.33 32.56 41.60
CA GLY A 578 34.48 32.39 43.05
C GLY A 578 33.87 31.10 43.58
N SER A 579 33.68 31.02 44.90
CA SER A 579 33.07 29.87 45.58
C SER A 579 31.54 29.89 45.40
N LYS A 580 30.99 28.85 44.76
CA LYS A 580 29.56 28.76 44.42
C LYS A 580 28.95 27.45 44.94
N THR A 581 27.66 27.50 45.27
CA THR A 581 26.86 26.32 45.64
C THR A 581 25.77 26.11 44.60
N LEU A 582 25.61 24.87 44.14
CA LEU A 582 24.58 24.46 43.19
C LEU A 582 23.61 23.52 43.87
N TYR A 583 22.31 23.74 43.67
CA TYR A 583 21.24 22.91 44.19
C TYR A 583 20.58 22.12 43.06
N ALA A 584 20.49 20.81 43.23
CA ALA A 584 19.78 19.91 42.34
C ALA A 584 18.39 19.60 42.88
N TRP A 585 17.41 19.59 41.98
CA TRP A 585 16.02 19.27 42.23
C TRP A 585 15.51 18.28 41.18
N ALA A 586 14.60 17.40 41.56
CA ALA A 586 13.88 16.50 40.66
C ALA A 586 12.37 16.69 40.80
N LYS A 587 11.63 16.50 39.71
CA LYS A 587 10.16 16.51 39.70
C LYS A 587 9.59 15.34 38.91
N ASP A 588 8.35 14.99 39.24
CA ASP A 588 7.55 14.03 38.50
C ASP A 588 6.55 14.72 37.56
N ALA A 589 5.79 13.92 36.81
CA ALA A 589 4.72 14.41 35.93
C ALA A 589 3.49 14.96 36.70
N ALA A 590 3.31 14.59 37.96
CA ALA A 590 2.19 15.02 38.80
C ALA A 590 2.44 16.38 39.47
N GLY A 591 3.67 16.90 39.39
CA GLY A 591 4.08 18.19 39.93
C GLY A 591 4.67 18.13 41.34
N ASN A 592 5.01 16.94 41.83
CA ASN A 592 5.72 16.82 43.10
C ASN A 592 7.22 17.11 42.91
N VAL A 593 7.84 17.83 43.86
CA VAL A 593 9.25 18.26 43.78
C VAL A 593 10.03 17.69 44.97
N SER A 594 11.17 17.06 44.64
CA SER A 594 12.09 16.44 45.60
C SER A 594 12.59 17.43 46.65
N ASN A 595 13.24 16.90 47.69
CA ASN A 595 14.17 17.70 48.48
C ASN A 595 15.45 17.95 47.66
N SER A 596 16.17 19.04 47.95
CA SER A 596 17.39 19.38 47.22
C SER A 596 18.57 18.54 47.66
N ARG A 597 19.53 18.39 46.75
CA ARG A 597 20.90 17.97 47.04
C ARG A 597 21.85 19.05 46.55
N ALA A 598 22.84 19.43 47.37
CA ALA A 598 23.74 20.54 47.05
C ALA A 598 25.18 20.07 46.85
N ALA A 599 25.93 20.79 46.03
CA ALA A 599 27.38 20.61 45.84
C ALA A 599 28.06 21.96 45.61
N THR A 600 29.35 22.08 45.93
CA THR A 600 30.11 23.33 45.88
C THR A 600 31.30 23.25 44.92
N VAL A 601 31.61 24.36 44.26
CA VAL A 601 32.72 24.49 43.31
C VAL A 601 33.39 25.86 43.46
N VAL A 602 34.71 25.93 43.25
CA VAL A 602 35.46 27.20 43.14
C VAL A 602 35.79 27.46 41.67
N ILE A 603 35.32 28.59 41.14
CA ILE A 603 35.44 28.92 39.72
C ILE A 603 36.47 30.04 39.49
N THR A 604 37.46 29.78 38.65
CA THR A 604 38.54 30.71 38.30
C THR A 604 38.73 30.77 36.77
N PRO A 605 37.96 31.61 36.04
CA PRO A 605 37.98 31.64 34.58
C PRO A 605 39.34 31.97 33.97
N THR A 606 39.77 31.22 32.96
CA THR A 606 40.93 31.55 32.13
C THR A 606 40.51 32.37 30.90
N SER A 607 41.11 33.56 30.69
CA SER A 607 40.73 34.48 29.61
C SER A 607 41.18 33.99 28.22
N GLY A 608 40.26 34.02 27.22
CA GLY A 608 40.56 33.95 25.78
C GLY A 608 40.29 32.63 25.05
N GLU A 609 39.18 31.94 25.28
CA GLU A 609 38.82 30.63 24.69
C GLU A 609 38.09 30.73 23.32
N PRO A 610 37.99 29.64 22.53
CA PRO A 610 37.09 29.57 21.35
C PRO A 610 35.61 29.50 21.78
N ASP A 611 34.69 30.04 20.97
CA ASP A 611 33.22 30.09 21.27
C ASP A 611 32.41 29.87 19.98
N ILE A 612 31.66 28.78 19.89
CA ILE A 612 30.91 28.34 18.70
C ILE A 612 29.49 28.93 18.67
N SER A 613 29.12 29.50 17.53
CA SER A 613 27.76 29.98 17.26
C SER A 613 27.25 29.44 15.93
N VAL A 614 26.13 28.71 15.96
CA VAL A 614 25.47 28.11 14.79
C VAL A 614 23.96 28.41 14.77
N PRO A 615 23.29 28.39 13.60
CA PRO A 615 21.83 28.37 13.51
C PRO A 615 21.22 27.14 14.18
N THR A 616 20.02 27.26 14.71
CA THR A 616 19.31 26.15 15.38
C THR A 616 18.63 25.19 14.40
N SER A 617 18.35 25.62 13.16
CA SER A 617 17.73 24.77 12.14
C SER A 617 18.02 25.18 10.69
N LEU A 618 17.86 24.23 9.77
CA LEU A 618 17.92 24.42 8.32
C LEU A 618 16.73 23.71 7.65
N ASN A 619 15.98 24.44 6.81
CA ASN A 619 14.77 23.94 6.16
C ASN A 619 14.90 23.95 4.63
N PHE A 620 14.78 22.78 4.02
CA PHE A 620 14.91 22.54 2.57
C PHE A 620 13.60 22.72 1.79
N GLY A 621 12.48 23.00 2.46
CA GLY A 621 11.18 23.17 1.80
C GLY A 621 10.76 21.93 1.03
N SER A 622 10.07 22.14 -0.09
CA SER A 622 9.60 21.05 -0.97
C SER A 622 10.61 20.79 -2.09
N VAL A 623 11.15 19.58 -2.14
CA VAL A 623 12.09 19.13 -3.17
C VAL A 623 11.48 17.93 -3.89
N GLN A 624 11.57 17.94 -5.23
CA GLN A 624 11.05 16.82 -6.02
C GLN A 624 11.79 15.53 -5.67
N ILE A 625 11.07 14.41 -5.57
CA ILE A 625 11.66 13.08 -5.35
C ILE A 625 12.77 12.82 -6.37
N ARG A 626 13.90 12.26 -5.90
CA ARG A 626 15.14 11.98 -6.67
C ARG A 626 15.87 13.21 -7.22
N LYS A 627 15.49 14.43 -6.81
CA LYS A 627 16.27 15.66 -7.04
C LYS A 627 16.96 16.09 -5.75
N THR A 628 18.00 16.90 -5.88
CA THR A 628 18.79 17.41 -4.76
C THR A 628 18.56 18.90 -4.57
N LEU A 629 18.60 19.35 -3.31
CA LEU A 629 18.75 20.75 -2.95
C LEU A 629 19.89 20.85 -1.92
N THR A 630 20.79 21.80 -2.11
CA THR A 630 21.94 22.01 -1.22
C THR A 630 21.83 23.38 -0.54
N GLN A 631 22.12 23.42 0.75
CA GLN A 631 22.18 24.66 1.55
C GLN A 631 23.42 24.65 2.43
N SER A 632 23.99 25.83 2.69
CA SER A 632 25.18 25.99 3.52
C SER A 632 24.81 26.29 4.97
N LEU A 633 25.33 25.48 5.90
CA LEU A 633 25.32 25.77 7.33
C LEU A 633 26.51 26.68 7.68
N ILE A 634 26.23 27.82 8.30
CA ILE A 634 27.24 28.80 8.73
C ILE A 634 27.62 28.53 10.18
N ILE A 635 28.92 28.37 10.45
CA ILE A 635 29.48 28.17 11.79
C ILE A 635 30.39 29.35 12.11
N SER A 636 30.17 30.01 13.25
CA SER A 636 30.93 31.20 13.67
C SER A 636 31.77 30.91 14.90
N ASN A 637 33.00 31.42 14.94
CA ASN A 637 33.82 31.45 16.15
C ASN A 637 33.82 32.88 16.73
N ARG A 638 33.13 33.07 17.85
CA ARG A 638 33.06 34.34 18.60
C ARG A 638 34.14 34.45 19.67
N GLY A 639 34.99 33.44 19.80
CA GLY A 639 36.10 33.40 20.74
C GLY A 639 37.35 34.11 20.24
N GLN A 640 38.40 34.05 21.06
CA GLN A 640 39.71 34.68 20.79
C GLN A 640 40.80 33.67 20.40
N LYS A 641 40.49 32.36 20.45
CA LYS A 641 41.34 31.26 19.95
C LYS A 641 40.63 30.50 18.84
N THR A 642 41.38 29.78 18.02
CA THR A 642 40.84 28.99 16.90
C THR A 642 39.88 27.91 17.41
N LEU A 643 38.70 27.85 16.80
CA LEU A 643 37.68 26.83 17.03
C LEU A 643 37.97 25.65 16.09
N ASN A 644 38.30 24.50 16.68
CA ASN A 644 38.56 23.26 15.96
C ASN A 644 37.36 22.33 16.11
N ILE A 645 36.68 22.07 15.00
CA ILE A 645 35.56 21.13 14.90
C ILE A 645 36.11 19.79 14.44
N THR A 646 35.99 18.79 15.31
CA THR A 646 36.60 17.47 15.16
C THR A 646 35.66 16.39 14.63
N ASP A 647 34.34 16.62 14.70
CA ASP A 647 33.34 15.74 14.10
C ASP A 647 32.08 16.52 13.72
N ILE A 648 31.55 16.23 12.53
CA ILE A 648 30.25 16.70 12.04
C ILE A 648 29.57 15.48 11.43
N ARG A 649 28.38 15.14 11.93
CA ARG A 649 27.64 13.97 11.45
C ARG A 649 26.14 14.19 11.48
N ILE A 650 25.43 13.48 10.61
CA ILE A 650 23.96 13.51 10.55
C ILE A 650 23.38 12.28 11.24
N THR A 651 22.44 12.50 12.15
CA THR A 651 21.74 11.45 12.90
C THR A 651 20.22 11.57 12.76
N GLY A 652 19.49 10.55 13.22
CA GLY A 652 18.02 10.50 13.20
C GLY A 652 17.41 9.76 12.00
N THR A 653 16.08 9.62 12.02
CA THR A 653 15.33 8.76 11.09
C THR A 653 15.40 9.19 9.63
N GLY A 654 15.66 10.47 9.37
CA GLY A 654 15.82 11.01 8.01
C GLY A 654 17.25 11.09 7.51
N ALA A 655 18.26 10.70 8.32
CA ALA A 655 19.68 10.95 8.03
C ALA A 655 20.13 10.46 6.65
N SER A 656 19.65 9.30 6.20
CA SER A 656 20.01 8.72 4.88
C SER A 656 19.56 9.53 3.66
N SER A 657 18.75 10.58 3.86
CA SER A 657 18.31 11.54 2.85
C SER A 657 19.08 12.85 2.88
N PHE A 658 20.04 13.02 3.80
CA PHE A 658 20.93 14.18 3.87
C PHE A 658 22.39 13.74 3.73
N ARG A 659 23.25 14.64 3.23
CA ARG A 659 24.70 14.44 3.12
C ARG A 659 25.42 15.73 3.48
N ILE A 660 26.55 15.61 4.17
CA ILE A 660 27.50 16.70 4.42
C ILE A 660 28.69 16.57 3.47
N ASP A 661 29.30 17.70 3.13
CA ASP A 661 30.52 17.76 2.32
C ASP A 661 31.80 17.57 3.16
N LYS A 662 31.78 17.96 4.45
CA LYS A 662 32.94 17.94 5.37
C LYS A 662 32.55 17.43 6.75
N SER A 663 33.45 16.69 7.40
CA SER A 663 33.30 16.17 8.77
C SER A 663 34.13 16.90 9.82
N THR A 664 35.00 17.83 9.41
CA THR A 664 35.87 18.63 10.31
C THR A 664 36.06 20.03 9.74
N LEU A 665 36.30 21.02 10.60
CA LEU A 665 36.50 22.41 10.18
C LEU A 665 37.28 23.20 11.25
N GLY A 666 38.27 23.99 10.83
CA GLY A 666 38.89 25.01 11.68
C GLY A 666 38.29 26.39 11.38
N VAL A 667 37.92 27.14 12.42
CA VAL A 667 37.38 28.50 12.28
C VAL A 667 38.22 29.45 13.14
N GLU A 668 38.93 30.36 12.49
CA GLU A 668 39.78 31.35 13.16
C GLU A 668 38.96 32.28 14.08
N PRO A 669 39.60 32.91 15.08
CA PRO A 669 38.95 33.88 15.96
C PRO A 669 38.17 34.95 15.18
N GLN A 670 36.93 35.22 15.59
CA GLN A 670 36.05 36.22 14.97
C GLN A 670 35.73 35.94 13.48
N LYS A 671 35.88 34.70 13.00
CA LYS A 671 35.58 34.31 11.61
C LYS A 671 34.42 33.32 11.53
N THR A 672 34.01 33.04 10.29
CA THR A 672 32.98 32.05 9.96
C THR A 672 33.53 31.01 9.00
N GLY A 673 32.99 29.80 9.07
CA GLY A 673 33.19 28.74 8.08
C GLY A 673 31.86 28.11 7.69
N THR A 674 31.85 27.34 6.60
CA THR A 674 30.64 26.75 6.04
C THR A 674 30.75 25.26 5.78
N VAL A 675 29.63 24.56 5.97
CA VAL A 675 29.43 23.14 5.65
C VAL A 675 28.19 23.03 4.78
N ASP A 676 28.32 22.40 3.62
CA ASP A 676 27.20 22.22 2.69
C ASP A 676 26.42 20.95 3.02
N ILE A 677 25.11 21.11 3.17
CA ILE A 677 24.18 20.03 3.46
C ILE A 677 23.30 19.82 2.24
N THR A 678 23.35 18.62 1.66
CA THR A 678 22.54 18.24 0.49
C THR A 678 21.38 17.35 0.91
N PHE A 679 20.14 17.75 0.58
CA PHE A 679 18.92 16.99 0.78
C PHE A 679 18.50 16.26 -0.51
N LEU A 680 18.22 14.95 -0.39
CA LEU A 680 17.76 14.05 -1.46
C LEU A 680 16.55 13.22 -0.98
N PRO A 681 15.31 13.67 -1.21
CA PRO A 681 14.12 12.90 -0.87
C PRO A 681 13.93 11.72 -1.83
N LYS A 682 13.73 10.51 -1.28
CA LYS A 682 13.47 9.28 -2.04
C LYS A 682 11.99 8.92 -2.18
N LYS A 683 11.13 9.49 -1.33
CA LYS A 683 9.68 9.27 -1.26
C LYS A 683 8.95 10.59 -1.01
N ALA A 684 7.66 10.67 -1.36
CA ALA A 684 6.85 11.86 -1.14
C ALA A 684 6.37 11.90 0.33
N LYS A 685 7.20 12.45 1.22
CA LYS A 685 6.91 12.61 2.65
C LYS A 685 7.80 13.69 3.27
N SER A 686 7.52 14.08 4.51
CA SER A 686 8.40 14.93 5.31
C SER A 686 9.57 14.14 5.90
N TYR A 687 10.73 14.78 5.99
CA TYR A 687 11.98 14.27 6.51
C TYR A 687 12.50 15.20 7.61
N THR A 688 13.02 14.61 8.69
CA THR A 688 13.70 15.30 9.79
C THR A 688 14.99 14.57 10.16
N ALA A 689 16.02 15.32 10.54
CA ALA A 689 17.32 14.81 10.99
C ALA A 689 18.01 15.84 11.90
N LEU A 690 19.13 15.46 12.53
CA LEU A 690 19.98 16.35 13.32
C LEU A 690 21.40 16.35 12.75
N VAL A 691 22.07 17.50 12.76
CA VAL A 691 23.53 17.60 12.61
C VAL A 691 24.14 17.75 14.00
N ASN A 692 25.00 16.82 14.42
CA ASN A 692 25.78 16.95 15.65
C ASN A 692 27.18 17.47 15.30
N ILE A 693 27.63 18.52 15.97
CA ILE A 693 28.94 19.17 15.76
C ILE A 693 29.74 19.09 17.05
N THR A 694 30.94 18.53 17.03
CA THR A 694 31.85 18.44 18.19
C THR A 694 33.05 19.36 18.01
N SER A 695 33.41 20.14 19.03
CA SER A 695 34.48 21.14 18.94
C SER A 695 35.33 21.26 20.21
N ASN A 696 36.38 22.07 20.15
CA ASN A 696 37.21 22.46 21.30
C ASN A 696 36.69 23.70 22.06
N ASP A 697 35.47 24.14 21.77
CA ASP A 697 34.77 25.11 22.61
C ASP A 697 34.56 24.48 24.01
N PRO A 698 35.12 25.08 25.07
CA PRO A 698 35.10 24.51 26.41
C PRO A 698 33.72 24.58 27.08
N ASP A 699 32.87 25.55 26.72
CA ASP A 699 31.52 25.70 27.26
C ASP A 699 30.44 25.07 26.38
N THR A 700 30.68 24.96 25.06
CA THR A 700 29.80 24.32 24.08
C THR A 700 30.56 23.27 23.24
N PRO A 701 31.07 22.18 23.86
CA PRO A 701 31.87 21.18 23.16
C PRO A 701 31.07 20.39 22.12
N VAL A 702 29.73 20.33 22.25
CA VAL A 702 28.83 19.70 21.28
C VAL A 702 27.61 20.60 21.04
N VAL A 703 27.25 20.81 19.77
CA VAL A 703 26.05 21.57 19.38
C VAL A 703 25.24 20.84 18.29
N ASP A 704 23.91 20.93 18.38
CA ASP A 704 22.96 20.24 17.50
C ASP A 704 22.16 21.23 16.62
N VAL A 705 22.02 20.90 15.34
CA VAL A 705 21.23 21.68 14.37
C VAL A 705 20.13 20.82 13.74
N SER A 706 18.88 21.29 13.78
CA SER A 706 17.74 20.55 13.23
C SER A 706 17.60 20.70 11.72
N LEU A 707 17.43 19.59 11.00
CA LEU A 707 17.17 19.58 9.56
C LEU A 707 15.72 19.19 9.25
N SER A 708 15.12 19.85 8.26
CA SER A 708 13.78 19.52 7.77
C SER A 708 13.63 19.69 6.26
N GLY A 709 12.79 18.88 5.63
CA GLY A 709 12.46 18.99 4.19
C GLY A 709 11.33 18.03 3.77
N THR A 710 10.67 18.29 2.65
CA THR A 710 9.55 17.47 2.14
C THR A 710 9.81 17.01 0.72
N GLY A 711 9.70 15.70 0.48
CA GLY A 711 9.68 15.13 -0.86
C GLY A 711 8.32 15.32 -1.52
N VAL A 712 8.28 15.79 -2.76
CA VAL A 712 7.02 15.95 -3.54
C VAL A 712 7.12 15.30 -4.91
N PHE A 713 5.97 14.87 -5.45
CA PHE A 713 5.87 14.43 -6.85
C PHE A 713 5.99 15.63 -7.80
N ARG A 714 6.31 15.36 -9.08
CA ARG A 714 6.37 16.39 -10.11
C ARG A 714 4.98 17.00 -10.27
N VAL A 715 4.83 18.31 -10.06
CA VAL A 715 3.61 19.01 -10.44
C VAL A 715 3.56 19.06 -11.96
N ALA A 716 2.62 18.34 -12.57
CA ALA A 716 2.32 18.51 -13.98
C ALA A 716 1.84 19.96 -14.18
N ARG A 717 2.54 20.73 -15.02
CA ARG A 717 2.01 22.03 -15.45
C ARG A 717 0.74 21.72 -16.24
N SER A 718 -0.42 22.21 -15.80
CA SER A 718 -1.61 22.21 -16.65
C SER A 718 -1.30 23.08 -17.87
N SER A 719 -1.17 22.46 -19.05
CA SER A 719 -1.27 23.19 -20.30
C SER A 719 -2.71 23.71 -20.40
N ARG A 720 -2.86 25.04 -20.43
CA ARG A 720 -4.12 25.71 -20.77
C ARG A 720 -4.47 25.48 -22.23
#